data_AF-A0A8S2HE82-F1
#
_entry.id   AF-A0A8S2HE82-F1
#
_cell.length_a   1.000
_cell.length_b   1.000
_cell.length_c   1.000
_cell.angle_alpha   90.00
_cell.angle_beta   90.00
_cell.angle_gamma   90.00
#
_symmetry.space_group_name_H-M   'P 1'
#
loop_
_entity.id
_entity.type
_entity.pdbx_description
1 polymer ?
#
loop_
_entity_poly.entity_id
_entity_poly.type
_entity_poly.pdbx_seq_one_letter_code
_entity_poly.pdbx_strand_id
1 'polypeptide(L)'
;MAKRLPVNFAKSNDERCVVWKPTKRTNEIPTRIGHDVLARTELKLKTVLSEPVPSGWFAHYFDSDISTEKYKMDEFCKIFQITPVLGQRLLKYLLNFDYDSTTLIDGSDVIKIGYVLWESTACIKALILFEVFDEDGNKLITKNDMKIFYRNYFKDFNLPVADHESIINTILDTCQFNEDDVITFEHFHEILVRNSGPLNQLFKIPFNDKRPNDKKSKRFFSVTYIINNLKRTVFLLFYVLVNVSIIIWIVIRRETVIYRVYSKMNGYIIVAKICAMLLCFNCSFIIVLMLKQTITIIRSSFLRYLLPVDDHINFHRYVGRFIAVLALIHAFAHIADFAVISSPYSWAQLMFTFLANQDTIVRGFAPLSGIVLLLITTVIIICSMEFVRRSGHFEIFYWTHLLYIPLFVMLILHGNDFWKWIVVPGTIFVCEKIYSIIQRYCTLYGKTYVKSVSIIESMTKTGKVESTVIALTINRPLNFDFKPGDYIFIAIPSIATYEWHPYTISSAPDTKGTLTVHVHAVGNWTNKLLEYYKRKMDNRNDLHEVTVLPVSPNQEENNKNKMLTTSAPTKILAAEDLLWIDGPYSSCARYIFDCQHVILIGGGIGITPYASILSSLMAQFRYQRVVCKNCNHVNYTHDFVDDRTLRKVDFIWVNRDIQSFEWFLELLDSFEQEQESYLKNCNDSKRFLDIHLYFTGNNESKSGNVPLALASSLYHKGSGEDIFTHLKSKTNPGRPKWNELFKQINESNENLAQENENNPKRDINVFFCGSPVMAKTVKLYCKKYTFKFHKELF
;
A
#
# COMPACT_ATOMS: atom_id res chain seq x y z
N MET A 1 -34.52 -28.05 8.34
CA MET A 1 -35.17 -28.00 7.02
C MET A 1 -34.94 -26.64 6.37
N ALA A 2 -33.76 -26.42 5.78
CA ALA A 2 -33.53 -25.29 4.89
C ALA A 2 -33.33 -25.90 3.49
N LYS A 3 -34.36 -25.78 2.63
CA LYS A 3 -34.31 -26.30 1.27
C LYS A 3 -33.15 -25.60 0.55
N ARG A 4 -32.14 -26.37 0.15
CA ARG A 4 -31.20 -25.98 -0.90
C ARG A 4 -32.03 -25.68 -2.14
N LEU A 5 -32.09 -24.41 -2.55
CA LEU A 5 -32.54 -24.07 -3.90
C LEU A 5 -31.60 -24.78 -4.89
N PRO A 6 -32.14 -25.43 -5.94
CA PRO A 6 -31.31 -26.13 -6.90
C PRO A 6 -30.47 -25.11 -7.66
N VAL A 7 -29.15 -25.24 -7.55
CA VAL A 7 -28.17 -24.61 -8.42
C VAL A 7 -28.32 -25.29 -9.79
N ASN A 8 -29.35 -24.90 -10.53
CA ASN A 8 -29.61 -25.22 -11.93
C ASN A 8 -30.67 -24.24 -12.45
N PHE A 9 -30.39 -22.94 -12.33
CA PHE A 9 -30.93 -22.00 -13.31
C PHE A 9 -29.93 -21.97 -14.45
N ALA A 10 -30.36 -22.54 -15.57
CA ALA A 10 -29.58 -22.64 -16.78
C ALA A 10 -28.97 -21.29 -17.13
N LYS A 11 -27.64 -21.23 -17.24
CA LYS A 11 -27.03 -20.41 -18.28
C LYS A 11 -27.62 -20.91 -19.60
N SER A 12 -28.71 -20.31 -20.06
CA SER A 12 -29.06 -20.44 -21.46
C SER A 12 -27.95 -19.76 -22.24
N ASN A 13 -27.04 -20.58 -22.78
CA ASN A 13 -26.09 -20.21 -23.80
C ASN A 13 -26.81 -19.88 -25.12
N ASP A 14 -27.89 -19.10 -25.10
CA ASP A 14 -28.39 -18.45 -26.31
C ASP A 14 -27.53 -17.21 -26.57
N GLU A 15 -26.24 -17.46 -26.82
CA GLU A 15 -25.31 -16.58 -27.54
C GLU A 15 -25.67 -16.51 -29.03
N ARG A 16 -26.96 -16.32 -29.32
CA ARG A 16 -27.46 -16.00 -30.67
C ARG A 16 -28.06 -14.60 -30.68
N CYS A 17 -27.29 -13.63 -30.21
CA CYS A 17 -27.22 -12.38 -30.98
C CYS A 17 -26.21 -12.64 -32.09
N VAL A 18 -26.71 -12.74 -33.31
CA VAL A 18 -25.96 -13.03 -34.54
C VAL A 18 -24.70 -12.14 -34.58
N VAL A 19 -23.54 -12.72 -34.27
CA VAL A 19 -22.25 -12.12 -34.58
C VAL A 19 -22.15 -12.11 -36.10
N TRP A 20 -22.41 -10.97 -36.72
CA TRP A 20 -22.11 -10.78 -38.14
C TRP A 20 -20.59 -10.88 -38.31
N LYS A 21 -20.13 -11.96 -38.96
CA LYS A 21 -18.78 -11.97 -39.55
C LYS A 21 -18.76 -10.93 -40.67
N PRO A 22 -17.77 -10.03 -40.74
CA PRO A 22 -17.68 -9.08 -41.84
C PRO A 22 -17.37 -9.86 -43.12
N THR A 23 -18.36 -10.01 -44.00
CA THR A 23 -18.11 -10.46 -45.37
C THR A 23 -17.41 -9.35 -46.13
N LYS A 24 -16.26 -9.69 -46.72
CA LYS A 24 -15.44 -8.80 -47.55
C LYS A 24 -16.26 -8.14 -48.66
N ARG A 25 -16.00 -6.84 -48.84
CA ARG A 25 -16.26 -6.00 -50.02
C ARG A 25 -17.73 -5.72 -50.35
N THR A 26 -18.20 -4.55 -49.91
CA THR A 26 -18.84 -3.49 -50.73
C THR A 26 -19.11 -2.26 -49.86
N ASN A 27 -18.74 -1.07 -50.35
CA ASN A 27 -18.99 0.24 -49.71
C ASN A 27 -20.45 0.68 -49.88
N GLU A 28 -21.41 -0.09 -49.37
CA GLU A 28 -22.81 0.34 -49.29
C GLU A 28 -23.33 0.07 -47.88
N ILE A 29 -23.74 1.15 -47.20
CA ILE A 29 -24.36 1.11 -45.87
C ILE A 29 -25.78 0.54 -46.04
N PRO A 30 -26.12 -0.63 -45.46
CA PRO A 30 -27.47 -1.17 -45.57
C PRO A 30 -28.39 -0.47 -44.56
N THR A 31 -29.09 0.57 -45.01
CA THR A 31 -30.05 1.40 -44.24
C THR A 31 -31.39 0.72 -43.95
N ARG A 32 -31.55 -0.60 -44.12
CA ARG A 32 -32.88 -1.25 -44.05
C ARG A 32 -33.04 -2.46 -43.13
N ILE A 33 -32.08 -2.76 -42.24
CA ILE A 33 -32.15 -3.94 -41.34
C ILE A 33 -32.04 -3.57 -39.83
N GLY A 34 -31.85 -2.29 -39.48
CA GLY A 34 -31.61 -1.85 -38.09
C GLY A 34 -32.80 -1.92 -37.12
N HIS A 35 -34.05 -1.74 -37.59
CA HIS A 35 -35.21 -1.61 -36.70
C HIS A 35 -35.58 -2.86 -35.86
N ASP A 36 -35.02 -4.03 -36.16
CA ASP A 36 -35.44 -5.29 -35.54
C ASP A 36 -34.66 -5.61 -34.25
N VAL A 37 -33.42 -5.14 -34.08
CA VAL A 37 -32.59 -5.48 -32.89
C VAL A 37 -32.99 -4.65 -31.68
N LEU A 38 -33.17 -3.33 -31.86
CA LEU A 38 -33.65 -2.44 -30.81
C LEU A 38 -35.03 -2.88 -30.30
N ALA A 39 -35.99 -3.09 -31.23
CA ALA A 39 -37.34 -3.52 -30.89
C ALA A 39 -37.40 -4.89 -30.18
N ARG A 40 -36.59 -5.87 -30.63
CA ARG A 40 -36.48 -7.17 -29.94
C ARG A 40 -35.85 -7.05 -28.56
N THR A 41 -34.87 -6.16 -28.38
CA THR A 41 -34.20 -5.96 -27.10
C THR A 41 -35.11 -5.23 -26.11
N GLU A 42 -35.88 -4.23 -26.57
CA GLU A 42 -36.95 -3.59 -25.80
C GLU A 42 -38.04 -4.59 -25.38
N LEU A 43 -38.47 -5.46 -26.30
CA LEU A 43 -39.45 -6.50 -25.98
C LEU A 43 -38.95 -7.43 -24.88
N LYS A 44 -37.68 -7.88 -24.98
CA LYS A 44 -37.04 -8.70 -23.94
C LYS A 44 -36.95 -7.96 -22.61
N LEU A 45 -36.59 -6.67 -22.61
CA LEU A 45 -36.55 -5.85 -21.39
C LEU A 45 -37.94 -5.75 -20.75
N LYS A 46 -39.00 -5.53 -21.55
CA LYS A 46 -40.40 -5.52 -21.07
C LYS A 46 -40.79 -6.86 -20.45
N THR A 47 -40.38 -7.98 -21.05
CA THR A 47 -40.59 -9.31 -20.47
C THR A 47 -39.92 -9.44 -19.11
N VAL A 48 -38.62 -9.08 -19.00
CA VAL A 48 -37.87 -9.15 -17.73
C VAL A 48 -38.46 -8.22 -16.67
N LEU A 49 -38.92 -7.02 -17.05
CA LEU A 49 -39.59 -6.09 -16.14
C LEU A 49 -40.98 -6.56 -15.68
N SER A 50 -41.62 -7.48 -16.42
CA SER A 50 -42.90 -8.06 -16.05
C SER A 50 -42.78 -9.30 -15.16
N GLU A 51 -41.60 -9.91 -15.09
CA GLU A 51 -41.35 -11.07 -14.24
C GLU A 51 -41.26 -10.68 -12.75
N PRO A 52 -41.91 -11.42 -11.85
CA PRO A 52 -41.79 -11.17 -10.42
C PRO A 52 -40.38 -11.54 -9.94
N VAL A 53 -39.75 -10.64 -9.17
CA VAL A 53 -38.43 -10.92 -8.58
C VAL A 53 -38.55 -12.13 -7.63
N PRO A 54 -37.70 -13.17 -7.77
CA PRO A 54 -37.78 -14.36 -6.93
C PRO A 54 -37.69 -14.04 -5.44
N SER A 55 -38.59 -14.64 -4.64
CA SER A 55 -38.62 -14.43 -3.19
C SER A 55 -37.30 -14.87 -2.54
N GLY A 56 -36.61 -13.94 -1.89
CA GLY A 56 -35.32 -14.17 -1.26
C GLY A 56 -34.09 -13.94 -2.14
N TRP A 57 -34.22 -13.61 -3.44
CA TRP A 57 -33.08 -13.21 -4.27
C TRP A 57 -32.34 -12.05 -3.61
N PHE A 58 -33.07 -11.00 -3.24
CA PHE A 58 -32.48 -9.82 -2.61
C PHE A 58 -31.90 -10.12 -1.22
N ALA A 59 -32.61 -10.87 -0.35
CA ALA A 59 -32.13 -11.25 0.99
C ALA A 59 -30.92 -12.20 0.99
N HIS A 60 -30.67 -12.92 -0.11
CA HIS A 60 -29.47 -13.74 -0.27
C HIS A 60 -28.22 -12.89 -0.53
N TYR A 61 -28.41 -11.70 -1.11
CA TYR A 61 -27.36 -10.87 -1.69
C TYR A 61 -27.17 -9.52 -0.99
N PHE A 62 -28.18 -9.03 -0.27
CA PHE A 62 -28.20 -7.79 0.51
C PHE A 62 -28.69 -8.09 1.94
N ASP A 63 -28.16 -7.39 2.95
CA ASP A 63 -28.60 -7.55 4.34
C ASP A 63 -30.10 -7.17 4.46
N SER A 64 -30.84 -8.02 5.17
CA SER A 64 -32.30 -8.05 5.20
C SER A 64 -32.90 -6.91 6.04
N ASP A 65 -33.57 -5.95 5.37
CA ASP A 65 -34.84 -5.28 5.78
C ASP A 65 -35.22 -4.11 4.85
N ILE A 66 -35.04 -4.28 3.52
CA ILE A 66 -35.14 -3.18 2.53
C ILE A 66 -36.54 -3.04 1.90
N SER A 67 -37.34 -4.10 1.86
CA SER A 67 -38.59 -4.11 1.06
C SER A 67 -39.70 -3.20 1.57
N THR A 68 -39.62 -2.72 2.81
CA THR A 68 -40.61 -1.84 3.45
C THR A 68 -40.11 -0.41 3.64
N GLU A 69 -38.86 -0.13 3.31
CA GLU A 69 -38.24 1.18 3.50
C GLU A 69 -38.34 2.03 2.22
N LYS A 70 -38.33 3.34 2.44
CA LYS A 70 -38.31 4.35 1.40
C LYS A 70 -36.92 4.99 1.35
N TYR A 71 -36.31 5.02 0.18
CA TYR A 71 -34.94 5.47 -0.02
C TYR A 71 -34.89 6.86 -0.63
N LYS A 72 -34.00 7.71 -0.12
CA LYS A 72 -33.65 8.95 -0.82
C LYS A 72 -32.77 8.64 -2.04
N MET A 73 -32.73 9.56 -3.02
CA MET A 73 -31.86 9.43 -4.20
C MET A 73 -30.40 9.14 -3.84
N ASP A 74 -29.88 9.79 -2.80
CA ASP A 74 -28.51 9.55 -2.30
C ASP A 74 -28.31 8.12 -1.77
N GLU A 75 -29.34 7.51 -1.17
CA GLU A 75 -29.29 6.15 -0.66
C GLU A 75 -29.39 5.13 -1.79
N PHE A 76 -30.29 5.35 -2.76
CA PHE A 76 -30.36 4.57 -3.99
C PHE A 76 -29.02 4.57 -4.75
N CYS A 77 -28.43 5.76 -4.93
CA CYS A 77 -27.13 5.91 -5.57
C CYS A 77 -26.01 5.22 -4.78
N LYS A 78 -26.10 5.18 -3.44
CA LYS A 78 -25.17 4.40 -2.59
C LYS A 78 -25.35 2.89 -2.77
N ILE A 79 -26.60 2.41 -2.87
CA ILE A 79 -26.92 0.97 -3.08
C ILE A 79 -26.33 0.48 -4.40
N PHE A 80 -26.58 1.21 -5.49
CA PHE A 80 -26.10 0.85 -6.83
C PHE A 80 -24.71 1.37 -7.20
N GLN A 81 -24.12 2.20 -6.32
CA GLN A 81 -22.78 2.79 -6.48
C GLN A 81 -22.61 3.67 -7.74
N ILE A 82 -23.71 4.31 -8.15
CA ILE A 82 -23.83 5.18 -9.33
C ILE A 82 -23.85 6.67 -8.93
N THR A 83 -23.67 7.58 -9.87
CA THR A 83 -23.86 9.02 -9.63
C THR A 83 -25.34 9.40 -9.58
N PRO A 84 -25.71 10.50 -8.90
CA PRO A 84 -27.06 11.05 -8.93
C PRO A 84 -27.59 11.23 -10.36
N VAL A 85 -26.80 11.78 -11.29
CA VAL A 85 -27.17 11.92 -12.71
C VAL A 85 -27.50 10.57 -13.35
N LEU A 86 -26.66 9.55 -13.13
CA LEU A 86 -26.90 8.21 -13.66
C LEU A 86 -28.12 7.55 -13.01
N GLY A 87 -28.32 7.74 -11.70
CA GLY A 87 -29.45 7.21 -10.95
C GLY A 87 -30.78 7.80 -11.40
N GLN A 88 -30.84 9.12 -11.57
CA GLN A 88 -32.03 9.80 -12.07
C GLN A 88 -32.41 9.32 -13.46
N ARG A 89 -31.44 9.22 -14.39
CA ARG A 89 -31.71 8.73 -15.75
C ARG A 89 -32.14 7.25 -15.77
N LEU A 90 -31.53 6.40 -14.92
CA LEU A 90 -31.94 5.00 -14.77
C LEU A 90 -33.37 4.86 -14.25
N LEU A 91 -33.75 5.64 -13.25
CA LEU A 91 -35.11 5.64 -12.70
C LEU A 91 -36.13 6.14 -13.73
N LYS A 92 -35.81 7.24 -14.43
CA LYS A 92 -36.64 7.79 -15.49
C LYS A 92 -36.93 6.74 -16.57
N TYR A 93 -35.91 6.02 -17.02
CA TYR A 93 -36.08 4.99 -18.06
C TYR A 93 -36.80 3.73 -17.57
N LEU A 94 -36.37 3.15 -16.44
CA LEU A 94 -36.87 1.84 -16.00
C LEU A 94 -38.24 1.89 -15.30
N LEU A 95 -38.60 3.03 -14.70
CA LEU A 95 -39.84 3.20 -13.95
C LEU A 95 -40.78 4.25 -14.55
N ASN A 96 -40.36 4.95 -15.61
CA ASN A 96 -41.16 5.96 -16.32
C ASN A 96 -41.65 7.09 -15.39
N PHE A 97 -40.78 7.55 -14.48
CA PHE A 97 -41.11 8.54 -13.46
C PHE A 97 -39.92 9.48 -13.19
N ASP A 98 -40.17 10.80 -13.15
CA ASP A 98 -39.15 11.81 -12.81
C ASP A 98 -39.02 11.91 -11.29
N TYR A 99 -38.04 11.20 -10.73
CA TYR A 99 -37.71 11.30 -9.31
C TYR A 99 -36.83 12.53 -9.07
N ASP A 100 -37.43 13.65 -8.65
CA ASP A 100 -36.69 14.77 -8.08
C ASP A 100 -35.91 14.38 -6.82
N SER A 101 -34.91 15.19 -6.43
CA SER A 101 -34.04 14.92 -5.27
C SER A 101 -34.78 14.80 -3.93
N THR A 102 -36.04 15.23 -3.85
CA THR A 102 -36.91 15.16 -2.67
C THR A 102 -37.83 13.95 -2.66
N THR A 103 -37.95 13.23 -3.78
CA THR A 103 -38.86 12.12 -3.98
C THR A 103 -38.27 10.83 -3.41
N LEU A 104 -39.06 10.09 -2.63
CA LEU A 104 -38.65 8.83 -2.02
C LEU A 104 -38.90 7.65 -2.96
N ILE A 105 -37.91 6.77 -3.11
CA ILE A 105 -37.94 5.57 -3.96
C ILE A 105 -38.40 4.39 -3.11
N ASP A 106 -39.43 3.66 -3.55
CA ASP A 106 -39.94 2.52 -2.80
C ASP A 106 -38.96 1.33 -2.90
N GLY A 107 -38.75 0.61 -1.79
CA GLY A 107 -37.82 -0.52 -1.73
C GLY A 107 -38.11 -1.64 -2.75
N SER A 108 -39.37 -1.82 -3.16
CA SER A 108 -39.74 -2.76 -4.24
C SER A 108 -39.13 -2.39 -5.58
N ASP A 109 -39.04 -1.10 -5.89
CA ASP A 109 -38.48 -0.60 -7.15
C ASP A 109 -36.95 -0.72 -7.16
N VAL A 110 -36.32 -0.47 -6.01
CA VAL A 110 -34.89 -0.73 -5.80
C VAL A 110 -34.57 -2.20 -6.08
N ILE A 111 -35.35 -3.13 -5.50
CA ILE A 111 -35.15 -4.57 -5.71
C ILE A 111 -35.33 -4.94 -7.19
N LYS A 112 -36.36 -4.38 -7.85
CA LYS A 112 -36.66 -4.63 -9.27
C LYS A 112 -35.55 -4.14 -10.19
N ILE A 113 -35.04 -2.93 -9.98
CA ILE A 113 -33.91 -2.38 -10.74
C ILE A 113 -32.66 -3.24 -10.52
N GLY A 114 -32.37 -3.63 -9.29
CA GLY A 114 -31.22 -4.49 -9.00
C GLY A 114 -31.31 -5.85 -9.68
N TYR A 115 -32.48 -6.46 -9.71
CA TYR A 115 -32.72 -7.72 -10.42
C TYR A 115 -32.52 -7.56 -11.94
N VAL A 116 -33.10 -6.52 -12.55
CA VAL A 116 -32.97 -6.23 -13.98
C VAL A 116 -31.50 -6.02 -14.35
N LEU A 117 -30.75 -5.20 -13.60
CA LEU A 117 -29.33 -4.95 -13.85
C LEU A 117 -28.46 -6.20 -13.68
N TRP A 118 -28.91 -7.17 -12.87
CA TRP A 118 -28.18 -8.41 -12.63
C TRP A 118 -28.41 -9.47 -13.71
N GLU A 119 -29.67 -9.87 -13.92
CA GLU A 119 -30.05 -10.96 -14.82
C GLU A 119 -30.04 -10.56 -16.30
N SER A 120 -30.02 -9.27 -16.60
CA SER A 120 -30.07 -8.80 -17.99
C SER A 120 -28.87 -9.27 -18.83
N THR A 121 -29.17 -9.61 -20.08
CA THR A 121 -28.16 -9.89 -21.11
C THR A 121 -27.33 -8.64 -21.42
N ALA A 122 -26.13 -8.86 -21.98
CA ALA A 122 -25.26 -7.81 -22.51
C ALA A 122 -26.00 -6.76 -23.37
N CYS A 123 -26.89 -7.20 -24.26
CA CYS A 123 -27.65 -6.31 -25.13
C CYS A 123 -28.68 -5.46 -24.37
N ILE A 124 -29.35 -6.02 -23.36
CA ILE A 124 -30.27 -5.26 -22.50
C ILE A 124 -29.49 -4.20 -21.68
N LYS A 125 -28.30 -4.54 -21.18
CA LYS A 125 -27.44 -3.58 -20.48
C LYS A 125 -26.96 -2.44 -21.38
N ALA A 126 -26.62 -2.76 -22.63
CA ALA A 126 -26.29 -1.77 -23.64
C ALA A 126 -27.49 -0.87 -23.97
N LEU A 127 -28.70 -1.43 -24.04
CA LEU A 127 -29.94 -0.66 -24.25
C LEU A 127 -30.23 0.29 -23.09
N ILE A 128 -30.17 -0.19 -21.85
CA ILE A 128 -30.34 0.66 -20.67
C ILE A 128 -29.33 1.81 -20.69
N LEU A 129 -28.08 1.53 -21.06
CA LEU A 129 -27.07 2.57 -21.14
C LEU A 129 -27.31 3.54 -22.31
N PHE A 130 -27.74 3.05 -23.48
CA PHE A 130 -28.09 3.88 -24.64
C PHE A 130 -29.15 4.91 -24.27
N GLU A 131 -30.20 4.46 -23.60
CA GLU A 131 -31.33 5.27 -23.15
C GLU A 131 -30.96 6.21 -22.00
N VAL A 132 -29.91 5.89 -21.24
CA VAL A 132 -29.32 6.81 -20.27
C VAL A 132 -28.55 7.93 -20.98
N PHE A 133 -27.98 7.71 -22.16
CA PHE A 133 -27.31 8.78 -22.91
C PHE A 133 -28.30 9.63 -23.70
N ASP A 134 -29.35 9.03 -24.26
CA ASP A 134 -30.46 9.69 -24.94
C ASP A 134 -31.27 10.56 -23.96
N GLU A 135 -31.26 11.88 -24.17
CA GLU A 135 -31.88 12.84 -23.24
C GLU A 135 -33.32 13.19 -23.63
N ASP A 136 -33.60 13.28 -24.94
CA ASP A 136 -34.89 13.66 -25.51
C ASP A 136 -35.78 12.44 -25.85
N GLY A 137 -35.24 11.22 -25.74
CA GLY A 137 -35.97 9.97 -25.94
C GLY A 137 -36.32 9.71 -27.41
N ASN A 138 -35.58 10.34 -28.32
CA ASN A 138 -35.80 10.23 -29.77
C ASN A 138 -35.20 8.93 -30.36
N LYS A 139 -34.58 8.08 -29.52
CA LYS A 139 -33.88 6.83 -29.85
C LYS A 139 -32.60 7.04 -30.66
N LEU A 140 -31.99 8.20 -30.52
CA LEU A 140 -30.80 8.64 -31.25
C LEU A 140 -29.92 9.45 -30.30
N ILE A 141 -28.67 9.04 -30.11
CA ILE A 141 -27.76 9.80 -29.26
C ILE A 141 -27.09 10.89 -30.12
N THR A 142 -27.42 12.16 -29.87
CA THR A 142 -26.73 13.27 -30.52
C THR A 142 -25.40 13.56 -29.83
N LYS A 143 -24.50 14.25 -30.55
CA LYS A 143 -23.25 14.77 -29.98
C LYS A 143 -23.49 15.65 -28.75
N ASN A 144 -24.60 16.39 -28.73
CA ASN A 144 -24.97 17.26 -27.61
C ASN A 144 -25.42 16.47 -26.37
N ASP A 145 -26.15 15.36 -26.54
CA ASP A 145 -26.65 14.56 -25.42
C ASP A 145 -25.49 13.90 -24.66
N MET A 146 -24.54 13.30 -25.38
CA MET A 146 -23.31 12.78 -24.77
C MET A 146 -22.51 13.88 -24.07
N LYS A 147 -22.44 15.07 -24.66
CA LYS A 147 -21.73 16.22 -24.08
C LYS A 147 -22.36 16.64 -22.75
N ILE A 148 -23.68 16.82 -22.70
CA ILE A 148 -24.42 17.19 -21.49
C ILE A 148 -24.28 16.12 -20.42
N PHE A 149 -24.44 14.84 -20.81
CA PHE A 149 -24.28 13.72 -19.89
C PHE A 149 -22.89 13.74 -19.24
N TYR A 150 -21.81 13.75 -20.04
CA TYR A 150 -20.45 13.69 -19.48
C TYR A 150 -20.06 14.94 -18.70
N ARG A 151 -20.55 16.14 -19.10
CA ARG A 151 -20.34 17.38 -18.34
C ARG A 151 -20.93 17.27 -16.93
N ASN A 152 -22.17 16.80 -16.81
CA ASN A 152 -22.82 16.61 -15.51
C ASN A 152 -22.20 15.45 -14.73
N TYR A 153 -21.86 14.36 -15.42
CA TYR A 153 -21.24 13.18 -14.83
C TYR A 153 -19.85 13.49 -14.25
N PHE A 154 -18.97 14.18 -14.99
CA PHE A 154 -17.64 14.55 -14.51
C PHE A 154 -17.66 15.58 -13.38
N LYS A 155 -18.65 16.49 -13.39
CA LYS A 155 -18.92 17.40 -12.27
C LYS A 155 -19.28 16.63 -10.99
N ASP A 156 -20.16 15.63 -11.08
CA ASP A 156 -20.53 14.75 -9.96
C ASP A 156 -19.35 13.88 -9.47
N PHE A 157 -18.45 13.50 -10.39
CA PHE A 157 -17.25 12.74 -10.07
C PHE A 157 -16.13 13.59 -9.45
N ASN A 158 -16.24 14.92 -9.49
CA ASN A 158 -15.25 15.88 -9.00
C ASN A 158 -13.85 15.59 -9.57
N LEU A 159 -13.78 15.32 -10.87
CA LEU A 159 -12.52 15.03 -11.53
C LEU A 159 -11.62 16.27 -11.48
N PRO A 160 -10.37 16.16 -10.98
CA PRO A 160 -9.44 17.28 -10.84
C PRO A 160 -8.83 17.71 -12.18
N VAL A 161 -9.59 17.64 -13.28
CA VAL A 161 -9.09 18.01 -14.60
C VAL A 161 -9.49 19.44 -14.91
N ALA A 162 -8.50 20.29 -15.21
CA ALA A 162 -8.69 21.71 -15.49
C ALA A 162 -9.51 21.99 -16.77
N ASP A 163 -9.69 20.99 -17.64
CA ASP A 163 -10.39 21.12 -18.91
C ASP A 163 -11.32 19.91 -19.20
N HIS A 164 -12.46 19.85 -18.49
CA HIS A 164 -13.49 18.85 -18.76
C HIS A 164 -13.99 18.93 -20.22
N GLU A 165 -13.98 20.11 -20.83
CA GLU A 165 -14.44 20.31 -22.21
C GLU A 165 -13.52 19.65 -23.23
N SER A 166 -12.19 19.81 -23.08
CA SER A 166 -11.22 19.16 -23.96
C SER A 166 -11.32 17.63 -23.89
N ILE A 167 -11.52 17.06 -22.70
CA ILE A 167 -11.73 15.61 -22.54
C ILE A 167 -12.99 15.18 -23.29
N ILE A 168 -14.11 15.88 -23.07
CA ILE A 168 -15.39 15.53 -23.68
C ILE A 168 -15.28 15.62 -25.20
N ASN A 169 -14.68 16.67 -25.75
CA ASN A 169 -14.49 16.79 -27.20
C ASN A 169 -13.66 15.63 -27.76
N THR A 170 -12.58 15.23 -27.09
CA THR A 170 -11.75 14.07 -27.52
C THR A 170 -12.55 12.76 -27.51
N ILE A 171 -13.38 12.54 -26.49
CA ILE A 171 -14.27 11.38 -26.41
C ILE A 171 -15.26 11.39 -27.58
N LEU A 172 -15.90 12.54 -27.85
CA LEU A 172 -16.87 12.69 -28.91
C LEU A 172 -16.25 12.46 -30.30
N ASP A 173 -15.06 13.01 -30.55
CA ASP A 173 -14.36 12.81 -31.81
C ASP A 173 -13.96 11.33 -32.02
N THR A 174 -13.69 10.60 -30.93
CA THR A 174 -13.38 9.17 -30.98
C THR A 174 -14.60 8.28 -31.20
N CYS A 175 -15.81 8.75 -30.86
CA CYS A 175 -17.06 8.01 -31.07
C CYS A 175 -17.42 7.84 -32.56
N GLN A 176 -16.77 8.57 -33.49
CA GLN A 176 -17.03 8.50 -34.93
C GLN A 176 -18.52 8.65 -35.24
N PHE A 177 -19.08 9.84 -34.98
CA PHE A 177 -20.48 10.15 -35.32
C PHE A 177 -20.71 10.04 -36.85
N ASN A 178 -21.95 9.73 -37.24
CA ASN A 178 -22.35 9.72 -38.65
C ASN A 178 -22.41 11.15 -39.22
N GLU A 179 -22.65 11.31 -40.53
CA GLU A 179 -22.73 12.63 -41.20
C GLU A 179 -23.73 13.61 -40.53
N ASP A 180 -24.74 13.09 -39.85
CA ASP A 180 -25.76 13.85 -39.12
C ASP A 180 -25.41 14.11 -37.63
N ASP A 181 -24.18 13.86 -37.19
CA ASP A 181 -23.74 14.01 -35.78
C ASP A 181 -24.54 13.17 -34.75
N VAL A 182 -25.06 12.01 -35.21
CA VAL A 182 -25.94 11.12 -34.44
C VAL A 182 -25.40 9.68 -34.38
N ILE A 183 -25.64 8.99 -33.25
CA ILE A 183 -25.31 7.57 -33.03
C ILE A 183 -26.60 6.75 -32.84
N THR A 184 -26.78 5.70 -33.66
CA THR A 184 -27.87 4.72 -33.50
C THR A 184 -27.51 3.66 -32.46
N PHE A 185 -28.50 2.89 -32.00
CA PHE A 185 -28.29 1.81 -31.02
C PHE A 185 -27.24 0.78 -31.47
N GLU A 186 -27.24 0.39 -32.74
CA GLU A 186 -26.30 -0.59 -33.28
C GLU A 186 -24.87 -0.07 -33.24
N HIS A 187 -24.66 1.18 -33.66
CA HIS A 187 -23.35 1.83 -33.63
C HIS A 187 -22.87 2.01 -32.18
N PHE A 188 -23.76 2.43 -31.27
CA PHE A 188 -23.45 2.52 -29.84
C PHE A 188 -23.07 1.16 -29.24
N HIS A 189 -23.80 0.10 -29.58
CA HIS A 189 -23.50 -1.25 -29.13
C HIS A 189 -22.12 -1.72 -29.64
N GLU A 190 -21.77 -1.43 -30.89
CA GLU A 190 -20.43 -1.71 -31.43
C GLU A 190 -19.35 -0.94 -30.67
N ILE A 191 -19.55 0.35 -30.40
CA ILE A 191 -18.63 1.17 -29.62
C ILE A 191 -18.43 0.56 -28.23
N LEU A 192 -19.50 0.13 -27.56
CA LEU A 192 -19.40 -0.52 -26.26
C LEU A 192 -18.63 -1.83 -26.31
N VAL A 193 -18.94 -2.73 -27.25
CA VAL A 193 -18.26 -4.04 -27.38
C VAL A 193 -16.77 -3.85 -27.66
N ARG A 194 -16.41 -2.86 -28.50
CA ARG A 194 -15.01 -2.57 -28.85
C ARG A 194 -14.21 -1.96 -27.71
N ASN A 195 -14.82 -1.16 -26.83
CA ASN A 195 -14.09 -0.31 -25.88
C ASN A 195 -14.31 -0.64 -24.39
N SER A 196 -15.40 -1.33 -24.01
CA SER A 196 -15.75 -1.53 -22.58
C SER A 196 -15.42 -2.93 -22.02
N GLY A 197 -14.81 -3.80 -22.83
CA GLY A 197 -14.55 -5.20 -22.45
C GLY A 197 -15.83 -6.06 -22.52
N PRO A 198 -15.92 -7.20 -21.79
CA PRO A 198 -17.11 -8.04 -21.83
C PRO A 198 -18.30 -7.29 -21.23
N LEU A 199 -19.32 -6.99 -22.04
CA LEU A 199 -20.58 -6.36 -21.64
C LEU A 199 -21.25 -7.04 -20.42
N ASN A 200 -20.96 -8.32 -20.20
CA ASN A 200 -21.42 -9.09 -19.04
C ASN A 200 -20.85 -8.59 -17.69
N GLN A 201 -19.83 -7.74 -17.71
CA GLN A 201 -19.26 -7.10 -16.53
C GLN A 201 -19.95 -5.76 -16.19
N LEU A 202 -20.79 -5.24 -17.09
CA LEU A 202 -21.56 -4.01 -16.87
C LEU A 202 -22.61 -4.21 -15.77
N PHE A 203 -22.78 -3.21 -14.91
CA PHE A 203 -23.75 -3.18 -13.81
C PHE A 203 -23.68 -4.38 -12.84
N LYS A 204 -22.56 -5.10 -12.77
CA LYS A 204 -22.40 -6.15 -11.76
C LYS A 204 -22.49 -5.51 -10.38
N ILE A 205 -23.59 -5.82 -9.69
CA ILE A 205 -23.74 -5.50 -8.27
C ILE A 205 -22.57 -6.16 -7.57
N PRO A 206 -21.76 -5.38 -6.85
CA PRO A 206 -20.63 -5.93 -6.16
C PRO A 206 -21.13 -6.64 -4.92
N PHE A 207 -21.39 -7.92 -5.08
CA PHE A 207 -21.64 -8.75 -3.93
C PHE A 207 -20.37 -8.78 -3.10
N ASN A 208 -20.59 -8.72 -1.79
CA ASN A 208 -19.60 -9.11 -0.81
C ASN A 208 -19.30 -10.57 -1.12
N ASP A 209 -18.38 -10.80 -2.07
CA ASP A 209 -17.79 -12.08 -2.37
C ASP A 209 -17.30 -12.51 -1.00
N LYS A 210 -18.07 -13.38 -0.33
CA LYS A 210 -17.77 -13.81 1.03
C LYS A 210 -16.39 -14.36 0.87
N ARG A 211 -15.39 -13.55 1.27
CA ARG A 211 -13.96 -13.81 1.05
C ARG A 211 -13.84 -15.27 1.31
N PRO A 212 -13.35 -16.09 0.35
CA PRO A 212 -13.45 -17.54 0.45
C PRO A 212 -13.20 -17.87 1.89
N ASN A 213 -14.24 -18.37 2.57
CA ASN A 213 -14.23 -18.57 4.01
C ASN A 213 -13.36 -19.81 4.21
N ASP A 214 -12.10 -19.67 3.83
CA ASP A 214 -10.99 -20.53 4.09
C ASP A 214 -10.77 -20.34 5.59
N LYS A 215 -11.67 -20.97 6.36
CA LYS A 215 -11.31 -21.77 7.53
C LYS A 215 -10.34 -22.89 7.11
N LYS A 216 -9.37 -22.62 6.22
CA LYS A 216 -8.17 -23.41 6.14
C LYS A 216 -7.40 -23.04 7.38
N SER A 217 -7.45 -23.95 8.34
CA SER A 217 -6.52 -24.04 9.44
C SER A 217 -5.20 -23.43 8.99
N LYS A 218 -4.74 -22.39 9.71
CA LYS A 218 -3.40 -21.85 9.52
C LYS A 218 -2.44 -23.01 9.80
N ARG A 219 -2.09 -23.79 8.77
CA ARG A 219 -1.06 -24.82 8.85
C ARG A 219 0.27 -24.08 8.88
N PHE A 220 0.54 -23.44 10.02
CA PHE A 220 1.90 -23.24 10.49
C PHE A 220 2.58 -24.61 10.33
N PHE A 221 3.74 -24.66 9.67
CA PHE A 221 4.49 -25.88 9.30
C PHE A 221 4.10 -26.64 8.03
N SER A 222 3.27 -26.10 7.13
CA SER A 222 3.22 -26.67 5.76
C SER A 222 4.62 -26.64 5.12
N VAL A 223 5.00 -27.69 4.38
CA VAL A 223 6.31 -27.78 3.68
C VAL A 223 6.56 -26.54 2.82
N THR A 224 5.54 -26.06 2.10
CA THR A 224 5.60 -24.82 1.32
C THR A 224 5.88 -23.58 2.18
N TYR A 225 5.37 -23.53 3.41
CA TYR A 225 5.65 -22.42 4.32
C TYR A 225 7.11 -22.43 4.79
N ILE A 226 7.64 -23.62 5.11
CA ILE A 226 9.04 -23.79 5.54
C ILE A 226 9.98 -23.41 4.39
N ILE A 227 9.73 -23.89 3.17
CA ILE A 227 10.53 -23.54 1.98
C ILE A 227 10.52 -22.02 1.77
N ASN A 228 9.34 -21.40 1.80
CA ASN A 228 9.21 -19.96 1.54
C ASN A 228 9.72 -19.06 2.67
N ASN A 229 9.94 -19.60 3.87
CA ASN A 229 10.39 -18.83 5.04
C ASN A 229 11.61 -19.49 5.70
N LEU A 230 12.43 -20.21 4.93
CA LEU A 230 13.49 -21.08 5.44
C LEU A 230 14.41 -20.35 6.42
N LYS A 231 14.93 -19.17 6.04
CA LYS A 231 15.81 -18.34 6.90
C LYS A 231 15.17 -18.03 8.26
N ARG A 232 13.90 -17.62 8.23
CA ARG A 232 13.14 -17.28 9.44
C ARG A 232 12.89 -18.52 10.31
N THR A 233 12.52 -19.64 9.69
CA THR A 233 12.25 -20.88 10.42
C THR A 233 13.51 -21.47 11.04
N VAL A 234 14.63 -21.49 10.30
CA VAL A 234 15.94 -21.96 10.80
C VAL A 234 16.40 -21.10 11.97
N PHE A 235 16.31 -19.77 11.84
CA PHE A 235 16.68 -18.86 12.93
C PHE A 235 15.80 -19.03 14.18
N LEU A 236 14.48 -19.18 14.00
CA LEU A 236 13.57 -19.45 15.12
C LEU A 236 13.87 -20.80 15.80
N LEU A 237 14.15 -21.83 15.00
CA LEU A 237 14.54 -23.15 15.53
C LEU A 237 15.84 -23.04 16.33
N PHE A 238 16.84 -22.34 15.81
CA PHE A 238 18.10 -22.10 16.51
C PHE A 238 17.87 -21.32 17.81
N TYR A 239 17.07 -20.26 17.80
CA TYR A 239 16.71 -19.51 18.99
C TYR A 239 16.01 -20.38 20.05
N VAL A 240 15.07 -21.23 19.65
CA VAL A 240 14.42 -22.19 20.56
C VAL A 240 15.43 -23.20 21.09
N LEU A 241 16.31 -23.75 20.25
CA LEU A 241 17.35 -24.69 20.64
C LEU A 241 18.29 -24.09 21.68
N VAL A 242 18.70 -22.83 21.53
CA VAL A 242 19.55 -22.13 22.52
C VAL A 242 18.83 -22.02 23.87
N ASN A 243 17.56 -21.62 23.90
CA ASN A 243 16.79 -21.53 25.15
C ASN A 243 16.62 -22.92 25.79
N VAL A 244 16.32 -23.96 25.02
CA VAL A 244 16.22 -25.35 25.52
C VAL A 244 17.57 -25.86 26.03
N SER A 245 18.67 -25.54 25.36
CA SER A 245 20.03 -25.91 25.77
C SER A 245 20.39 -25.26 27.10
N ILE A 246 19.99 -24.00 27.34
CA ILE A 246 20.16 -23.32 28.63
C ILE A 246 19.38 -24.05 29.73
N ILE A 247 18.14 -24.46 29.46
CA ILE A 247 17.32 -25.23 30.42
C ILE A 247 18.01 -26.56 30.76
N ILE A 248 18.42 -27.33 29.75
CA ILE A 248 19.10 -28.62 29.93
C ILE A 248 20.40 -28.44 30.72
N TRP A 249 21.20 -27.43 30.37
CA TRP A 249 22.45 -27.13 31.07
C TRP A 249 22.25 -26.86 32.57
N ILE A 250 21.21 -26.09 32.94
CA ILE A 250 20.88 -25.82 34.35
C ILE A 250 20.43 -27.08 35.08
N VAL A 251 19.60 -27.90 34.44
CA VAL A 251 19.10 -29.15 35.01
C VAL A 251 20.24 -30.16 35.24
N ILE A 252 21.18 -30.29 34.30
CA ILE A 252 22.35 -31.18 34.44
C ILE A 252 23.37 -30.63 35.44
N ARG A 253 23.66 -29.33 35.42
CA ARG A 253 24.55 -28.68 36.40
C ARG A 253 24.02 -28.84 37.83
N ARG A 254 22.69 -28.93 38.00
CA ARG A 254 22.06 -29.24 39.28
C ARG A 254 22.38 -30.66 39.75
N GLU A 255 22.31 -31.66 38.88
CA GLU A 255 22.59 -33.06 39.22
C GLU A 255 24.04 -33.27 39.68
N THR A 256 24.98 -32.48 39.16
CA THR A 256 26.42 -32.66 39.41
C THR A 256 26.97 -31.88 40.61
N VAL A 257 26.47 -30.66 40.90
CA VAL A 257 27.05 -29.77 41.93
C VAL A 257 26.08 -29.41 43.06
N ILE A 258 24.78 -29.27 42.77
CA ILE A 258 23.82 -28.72 43.73
C ILE A 258 23.28 -29.79 44.70
N TYR A 259 23.18 -31.05 44.27
CA TYR A 259 22.72 -32.15 45.12
C TYR A 259 23.65 -32.45 46.32
N ARG A 260 24.96 -32.17 46.20
CA ARG A 260 25.93 -32.40 47.30
C ARG A 260 25.89 -31.33 48.40
N VAL A 261 25.36 -30.13 48.13
CA VAL A 261 25.44 -28.99 49.06
C VAL A 261 24.07 -28.56 49.60
N TYR A 262 22.97 -28.80 48.88
CA TYR A 262 21.65 -28.29 49.26
C TYR A 262 20.54 -29.35 49.11
N SER A 263 20.37 -30.21 50.12
CA SER A 263 19.32 -31.25 50.17
C SER A 263 17.89 -30.72 50.44
N LYS A 264 17.69 -29.40 50.56
CA LYS A 264 16.42 -28.75 50.95
C LYS A 264 15.91 -27.68 49.96
N MET A 265 16.15 -27.81 48.65
CA MET A 265 15.58 -26.85 47.69
C MET A 265 14.18 -27.25 47.23
N ASN A 266 13.23 -26.32 47.36
CA ASN A 266 11.84 -26.46 46.88
C ASN A 266 11.75 -26.43 45.34
N GLY A 267 10.69 -26.96 44.73
CA GLY A 267 10.50 -26.92 43.27
C GLY A 267 10.47 -25.50 42.70
N TYR A 268 9.99 -24.52 43.47
CA TYR A 268 9.87 -23.12 43.02
C TYR A 268 11.22 -22.44 42.77
N ILE A 269 12.25 -22.67 43.59
CA ILE A 269 13.58 -22.09 43.35
C ILE A 269 14.23 -22.61 42.06
N ILE A 270 13.88 -23.83 41.63
CA ILE A 270 14.35 -24.41 40.37
C ILE A 270 13.74 -23.63 39.20
N VAL A 271 12.42 -23.43 39.23
CA VAL A 271 11.70 -22.64 38.22
C VAL A 271 12.25 -21.21 38.19
N ALA A 272 12.49 -20.60 39.35
CA ALA A 272 13.04 -19.25 39.46
C ALA A 272 14.44 -19.16 38.82
N LYS A 273 15.34 -20.10 39.09
CA LYS A 273 16.70 -20.15 38.50
C LYS A 273 16.69 -20.39 36.99
N ILE A 274 15.83 -21.28 36.50
CA ILE A 274 15.66 -21.50 35.05
C ILE A 274 15.20 -20.20 34.38
N CYS A 275 14.16 -19.56 34.92
CA CYS A 275 13.64 -18.31 34.36
C CYS A 275 14.67 -17.19 34.45
N ALA A 276 15.46 -17.10 35.52
CA ALA A 276 16.52 -16.09 35.66
C ALA A 276 17.58 -16.20 34.55
N MET A 277 18.03 -17.41 34.24
CA MET A 277 19.02 -17.64 33.19
C MET A 277 18.45 -17.39 31.79
N LEU A 278 17.19 -17.80 31.55
CA LEU A 278 16.49 -17.46 30.30
C LEU A 278 16.31 -15.94 30.17
N LEU A 279 15.98 -15.23 31.25
CA LEU A 279 15.91 -13.77 31.27
C LEU A 279 17.27 -13.14 30.98
N CYS A 280 18.36 -13.64 31.55
CA CYS A 280 19.70 -13.14 31.28
C CYS A 280 20.04 -13.20 29.77
N PHE A 281 19.82 -14.35 29.15
CA PHE A 281 20.03 -14.51 27.71
C PHE A 281 19.11 -13.59 26.89
N ASN A 282 17.80 -13.62 27.15
CA ASN A 282 16.83 -12.91 26.33
C ASN A 282 16.91 -11.37 26.48
N CYS A 283 17.15 -10.87 27.69
CA CYS A 283 17.39 -9.44 27.92
C CYS A 283 18.69 -8.97 27.27
N SER A 284 19.73 -9.81 27.18
CA SER A 284 20.93 -9.47 26.41
C SER A 284 20.68 -9.52 24.90
N PHE A 285 20.00 -10.56 24.43
CA PHE A 285 19.70 -10.78 23.01
C PHE A 285 18.77 -9.70 22.41
N ILE A 286 17.84 -9.15 23.20
CA ILE A 286 16.92 -8.11 22.70
C ILE A 286 17.65 -6.84 22.25
N ILE A 287 18.83 -6.54 22.84
CA ILE A 287 19.70 -5.44 22.41
C ILE A 287 20.31 -5.73 21.04
N VAL A 288 20.78 -6.97 20.82
CA VAL A 288 21.37 -7.39 19.54
C VAL A 288 20.40 -7.16 18.39
N LEU A 289 19.11 -7.41 18.63
CA LEU A 289 18.05 -7.18 17.65
C LEU A 289 17.78 -5.70 17.33
N MET A 290 18.39 -4.77 18.08
CA MET A 290 18.21 -3.31 17.94
C MET A 290 19.53 -2.57 17.63
N LEU A 291 20.59 -3.30 17.25
CA LEU A 291 21.83 -2.75 16.72
C LEU A 291 21.65 -2.33 15.25
N LYS A 292 21.02 -1.18 15.00
CA LYS A 292 20.54 -0.78 13.66
C LYS A 292 21.67 -0.58 12.66
N GLN A 293 22.79 0.03 13.07
CA GLN A 293 23.96 0.22 12.20
C GLN A 293 24.59 -1.14 11.89
N THR A 294 24.77 -1.98 12.90
CA THR A 294 25.32 -3.34 12.72
C THR A 294 24.45 -4.17 11.79
N ILE A 295 23.12 -4.14 11.97
CA ILE A 295 22.13 -4.79 11.11
C ILE A 295 22.21 -4.26 9.69
N THR A 296 22.42 -2.95 9.50
CA THR A 296 22.59 -2.33 8.18
C THR A 296 23.85 -2.82 7.48
N ILE A 297 24.97 -2.95 8.22
CA ILE A 297 26.23 -3.51 7.70
C ILE A 297 26.04 -5.00 7.32
N ILE A 298 25.45 -5.81 8.21
CA ILE A 298 25.16 -7.23 7.96
C ILE A 298 24.28 -7.38 6.72
N ARG A 299 23.26 -6.51 6.55
CA ARG A 299 22.37 -6.49 5.40
C ARG A 299 23.12 -6.32 4.07
N SER A 300 24.20 -5.52 4.08
CA SER A 300 25.04 -5.30 2.90
C SER A 300 26.10 -6.39 2.65
N SER A 301 26.28 -7.32 3.60
CA SER A 301 27.29 -8.38 3.54
C SER A 301 26.73 -9.71 3.03
N PHE A 302 27.59 -10.74 2.95
CA PHE A 302 27.18 -12.11 2.62
C PHE A 302 26.30 -12.76 3.69
N LEU A 303 26.38 -12.30 4.95
CA LEU A 303 25.60 -12.84 6.08
C LEU A 303 24.09 -12.65 5.90
N ARG A 304 23.66 -11.77 4.98
CA ARG A 304 22.25 -11.60 4.57
C ARG A 304 21.61 -12.87 4.02
N TYR A 305 22.41 -13.77 3.45
CA TYR A 305 21.91 -15.04 2.93
C TYR A 305 21.61 -16.04 4.04
N LEU A 306 22.31 -15.93 5.17
CA LEU A 306 22.17 -16.81 6.33
C LEU A 306 21.12 -16.32 7.34
N LEU A 307 21.12 -15.02 7.65
CA LEU A 307 20.31 -14.45 8.73
C LEU A 307 19.04 -13.73 8.21
N PRO A 308 17.89 -13.88 8.90
CA PRO A 308 16.66 -13.11 8.59
C PRO A 308 16.71 -11.69 9.18
N VAL A 309 17.68 -10.89 8.71
CA VAL A 309 18.00 -9.53 9.22
C VAL A 309 16.79 -8.58 9.13
N ASP A 310 15.94 -8.76 8.12
CA ASP A 310 14.79 -7.89 7.89
C ASP A 310 13.66 -8.10 8.91
N ASP A 311 13.61 -9.27 9.55
CA ASP A 311 12.63 -9.60 10.59
C ASP A 311 13.11 -9.18 12.01
N HIS A 312 14.23 -8.48 12.17
CA HIS A 312 14.79 -8.09 13.49
C HIS A 312 13.77 -7.41 14.43
N ILE A 313 12.95 -6.47 13.92
CA ILE A 313 11.88 -5.82 14.72
C ILE A 313 10.77 -6.82 15.07
N ASN A 314 10.44 -7.75 14.17
CA ASN A 314 9.48 -8.82 14.46
C ASN A 314 10.01 -9.73 15.57
N PHE A 315 11.28 -10.11 15.50
CA PHE A 315 11.95 -10.88 16.55
C PHE A 315 12.00 -10.11 17.87
N HIS A 316 12.33 -8.82 17.86
CA HIS A 316 12.33 -7.99 19.08
C HIS A 316 10.95 -8.01 19.76
N ARG A 317 9.86 -7.92 18.98
CA ARG A 317 8.50 -8.03 19.52
C ARG A 317 8.20 -9.41 20.10
N TYR A 318 8.68 -10.49 19.48
CA TYR A 318 8.51 -11.84 20.02
C TYR A 318 9.34 -12.06 21.30
N VAL A 319 10.61 -11.67 21.29
CA VAL A 319 11.52 -11.76 22.44
C VAL A 319 11.03 -10.89 23.60
N GLY A 320 10.58 -9.65 23.35
CA GLY A 320 10.03 -8.78 24.38
C GLY A 320 8.80 -9.36 25.07
N ARG A 321 7.88 -9.99 24.33
CA ARG A 321 6.74 -10.72 24.92
C ARG A 321 7.20 -11.94 25.72
N PHE A 322 8.22 -12.65 25.24
CA PHE A 322 8.77 -13.80 25.95
C PHE A 322 9.45 -13.39 27.27
N ILE A 323 10.21 -12.29 27.27
CA ILE A 323 10.78 -11.68 28.48
C ILE A 323 9.68 -11.35 29.49
N ALA A 324 8.56 -10.75 29.06
CA ALA A 324 7.44 -10.43 29.94
C ALA A 324 6.85 -11.69 30.62
N VAL A 325 6.64 -12.76 29.85
CA VAL A 325 6.15 -14.04 30.38
C VAL A 325 7.15 -14.66 31.36
N LEU A 326 8.44 -14.69 31.01
CA LEU A 326 9.49 -15.21 31.89
C LEU A 326 9.64 -14.40 33.17
N ALA A 327 9.52 -13.07 33.11
CA ALA A 327 9.59 -12.18 34.27
C ALA A 327 8.42 -12.45 35.23
N LEU A 328 7.21 -12.68 34.71
CA LEU A 328 6.04 -13.05 35.53
C LEU A 328 6.23 -14.41 36.20
N ILE A 329 6.68 -15.43 35.46
CA ILE A 329 6.92 -16.77 36.02
C ILE A 329 8.04 -16.72 37.07
N HIS A 330 9.11 -15.96 36.81
CA HIS A 330 10.22 -15.77 37.74
C HIS A 330 9.76 -15.10 39.05
N ALA A 331 8.97 -14.01 38.95
CA ALA A 331 8.42 -13.33 40.11
C ALA A 331 7.49 -14.25 40.91
N PHE A 332 6.58 -14.98 40.24
CA PHE A 332 5.68 -15.93 40.89
C PHE A 332 6.44 -17.04 41.61
N ALA A 333 7.48 -17.59 40.98
CA ALA A 333 8.30 -18.63 41.58
C ALA A 333 9.02 -18.15 42.86
N HIS A 334 9.52 -16.91 42.89
CA HIS A 334 10.09 -16.33 44.10
C HIS A 334 9.04 -16.05 45.19
N ILE A 335 7.84 -15.57 44.81
CA ILE A 335 6.73 -15.39 45.77
C ILE A 335 6.34 -16.73 46.41
N ALA A 336 6.21 -17.79 45.60
CA ALA A 336 5.88 -19.13 46.08
C ALA A 336 7.00 -19.71 46.97
N ASP A 337 8.27 -19.45 46.65
CA ASP A 337 9.41 -19.84 47.48
C ASP A 337 9.39 -19.12 48.84
N PHE A 338 9.15 -17.81 48.87
CA PHE A 338 9.02 -17.04 50.11
C PHE A 338 7.81 -17.49 50.95
N ALA A 339 6.70 -17.90 50.32
CA ALA A 339 5.55 -18.45 51.02
C ALA A 339 5.84 -19.81 51.68
N VAL A 340 6.80 -20.57 51.17
CA VAL A 340 7.22 -21.86 51.77
C VAL A 340 8.27 -21.67 52.86
N ILE A 341 9.12 -20.65 52.74
CA ILE A 341 10.20 -20.36 53.71
C ILE A 341 9.74 -19.41 54.84
N SER A 342 8.52 -18.88 54.78
CA SER A 342 7.98 -17.90 55.74
C SER A 342 7.81 -18.46 57.17
N SER A 343 8.91 -18.51 57.94
CA SER A 343 8.91 -18.71 59.39
C SER A 343 10.25 -18.19 59.94
N PRO A 344 10.29 -17.17 60.82
CA PRO A 344 9.18 -16.53 61.56
C PRO A 344 8.53 -15.31 60.87
N TYR A 345 9.07 -14.86 59.72
CA TYR A 345 8.59 -13.67 59.01
C TYR A 345 7.46 -14.01 58.02
N SER A 346 6.57 -13.06 57.76
CA SER A 346 5.56 -13.21 56.70
C SER A 346 6.21 -13.16 55.31
N TRP A 347 5.61 -13.82 54.32
CA TRP A 347 6.08 -13.77 52.93
C TRP A 347 6.16 -12.33 52.41
N ALA A 348 5.23 -11.46 52.82
CA ALA A 348 5.22 -10.05 52.45
C ALA A 348 6.40 -9.29 53.07
N GLN A 349 6.76 -9.58 54.33
CA GLN A 349 7.96 -9.01 54.95
C GLN A 349 9.20 -9.41 54.16
N LEU A 350 9.34 -10.70 53.79
CA LEU A 350 10.47 -11.19 52.98
C LEU A 350 10.58 -10.48 51.62
N MET A 351 9.45 -10.15 50.98
CA MET A 351 9.43 -9.40 49.71
C MET A 351 9.94 -7.96 49.79
N PHE A 352 9.82 -7.31 50.96
CA PHE A 352 10.23 -5.92 51.17
C PHE A 352 11.42 -5.77 52.12
N THR A 353 12.13 -6.86 52.42
CA THR A 353 13.31 -6.83 53.31
C THR A 353 14.59 -6.42 52.59
N PHE A 354 15.50 -5.78 53.33
CA PHE A 354 16.90 -5.53 52.97
C PHE A 354 17.88 -6.54 53.61
N LEU A 355 17.38 -7.57 54.30
CA LEU A 355 18.15 -8.45 55.18
C LEU A 355 18.52 -9.80 54.53
N ALA A 356 18.13 -10.06 53.29
CA ALA A 356 18.42 -11.33 52.62
C ALA A 356 19.92 -11.47 52.33
N ASN A 357 20.59 -12.30 53.13
CA ASN A 357 22.02 -12.51 53.10
C ASN A 357 22.36 -13.64 52.10
N GLN A 358 22.50 -13.30 50.81
CA GLN A 358 23.16 -14.16 49.82
C GLN A 358 23.73 -13.31 48.66
N ASP A 359 25.07 -13.27 48.60
CA ASP A 359 25.98 -12.89 47.50
C ASP A 359 25.43 -12.09 46.30
N THR A 360 25.05 -10.83 46.56
CA THR A 360 24.97 -9.75 45.57
C THR A 360 25.76 -8.52 46.08
N ILE A 361 26.16 -7.64 45.16
CA ILE A 361 26.95 -6.42 45.46
C ILE A 361 26.23 -5.47 46.44
N VAL A 362 24.90 -5.55 46.54
CA VAL A 362 24.09 -4.85 47.55
C VAL A 362 23.26 -5.89 48.31
N ARG A 363 23.76 -6.31 49.48
CA ARG A 363 23.12 -7.32 50.35
C ARG A 363 21.62 -7.03 50.52
N GLY A 364 20.78 -8.03 50.26
CA GLY A 364 19.35 -7.99 50.53
C GLY A 364 18.44 -7.17 49.61
N PHE A 365 18.96 -6.58 48.52
CA PHE A 365 18.15 -5.74 47.62
C PHE A 365 17.40 -6.49 46.48
N ALA A 366 17.59 -7.81 46.35
CA ALA A 366 17.07 -8.59 45.23
C ALA A 366 15.52 -8.62 45.12
N PRO A 367 14.74 -8.81 46.21
CA PRO A 367 13.28 -8.78 46.13
C PRO A 367 12.73 -7.41 45.69
N LEU A 368 13.28 -6.33 46.27
CA LEU A 368 12.86 -4.96 45.97
C LEU A 368 13.21 -4.54 44.53
N SER A 369 14.43 -4.85 44.08
CA SER A 369 14.82 -4.64 42.68
C SER A 369 13.97 -5.46 41.71
N GLY A 370 13.56 -6.67 42.07
CA GLY A 370 12.65 -7.50 41.28
C GLY A 370 11.27 -6.86 41.08
N ILE A 371 10.70 -6.25 42.12
CA ILE A 371 9.43 -5.50 42.03
C ILE A 371 9.57 -4.29 41.10
N VAL A 372 10.65 -3.51 41.26
CA VAL A 372 10.93 -2.35 40.40
C VAL A 372 11.10 -2.79 38.93
N LEU A 373 11.85 -3.86 38.68
CA LEU A 373 12.02 -4.44 37.34
C LEU A 373 10.69 -4.90 36.74
N LEU A 374 9.83 -5.54 37.53
CA LEU A 374 8.51 -5.99 37.07
C LEU A 374 7.62 -4.81 36.71
N LEU A 375 7.62 -3.74 37.51
CA LEU A 375 6.87 -2.51 37.23
C LEU A 375 7.35 -1.84 35.95
N ILE A 376 8.68 -1.64 35.81
CA ILE A 376 9.27 -1.04 34.61
C ILE A 376 8.95 -1.88 33.37
N THR A 377 9.14 -3.20 33.44
CA THR A 377 8.86 -4.13 32.32
C THR A 377 7.38 -4.08 31.93
N THR A 378 6.47 -4.00 32.90
CA THR A 378 5.03 -3.92 32.66
C THR A 378 4.66 -2.64 31.92
N VAL A 379 5.18 -1.49 32.38
CA VAL A 379 4.97 -0.19 31.72
C VAL A 379 5.48 -0.21 30.28
N ILE A 380 6.72 -0.68 30.06
CA ILE A 380 7.30 -0.79 28.72
C ILE A 380 6.41 -1.64 27.81
N ILE A 381 5.97 -2.82 28.27
CA ILE A 381 5.22 -3.77 27.44
C ILE A 381 3.82 -3.25 27.09
N ILE A 382 3.09 -2.68 28.06
CA ILE A 382 1.74 -2.14 27.83
C ILE A 382 1.82 -0.98 26.83
N CYS A 383 2.71 -0.02 27.06
CA CYS A 383 2.87 1.14 26.18
C CYS A 383 3.45 0.79 24.81
N SER A 384 4.10 -0.38 24.67
CA SER A 384 4.60 -0.90 23.38
C SER A 384 3.56 -1.70 22.58
N MET A 385 2.33 -1.88 23.08
CA MET A 385 1.28 -2.61 22.37
C MET A 385 0.75 -1.86 21.15
N GLU A 386 0.22 -2.62 20.19
CA GLU A 386 -0.25 -2.08 18.90
C GLU A 386 -1.40 -1.08 19.04
N PHE A 387 -2.24 -1.20 20.07
CA PHE A 387 -3.34 -0.27 20.31
C PHE A 387 -2.84 1.09 20.82
N VAL A 388 -1.78 1.13 21.66
CA VAL A 388 -1.18 2.38 22.13
C VAL A 388 -0.43 3.07 21.00
N ARG A 389 0.42 2.33 20.27
CA ARG A 389 1.21 2.91 19.18
C ARG A 389 0.36 3.44 18.02
N ARG A 390 -0.87 2.93 17.86
CA ARG A 390 -1.82 3.37 16.82
C ARG A 390 -2.87 4.37 17.31
N SER A 391 -2.86 4.77 18.58
CA SER A 391 -3.85 5.72 19.13
C SER A 391 -3.59 7.18 18.76
N GLY A 392 -2.58 7.46 17.93
CA GLY A 392 -2.16 8.81 17.55
C GLY A 392 -1.09 9.44 18.46
N HIS A 393 -0.83 8.84 19.63
CA HIS A 393 0.11 9.33 20.63
C HIS A 393 1.41 8.51 20.65
N PHE A 394 2.19 8.62 19.57
CA PHE A 394 3.45 7.88 19.43
C PHE A 394 4.49 8.25 20.51
N GLU A 395 4.42 9.47 21.05
CA GLU A 395 5.24 9.99 22.13
C GLU A 395 5.17 9.13 23.41
N ILE A 396 3.98 8.58 23.73
CA ILE A 396 3.81 7.72 24.91
C ILE A 396 4.68 6.47 24.75
N PHE A 397 4.62 5.84 23.59
CA PHE A 397 5.48 4.70 23.28
C PHE A 397 6.96 5.10 23.35
N TYR A 398 7.35 6.20 22.72
CA TYR A 398 8.75 6.63 22.68
C TYR A 398 9.36 6.83 24.08
N TRP A 399 8.72 7.62 24.93
CA TRP A 399 9.23 7.95 26.26
C TRP A 399 9.19 6.75 27.22
N THR A 400 8.10 5.99 27.22
CA THR A 400 7.99 4.82 28.10
C THR A 400 8.94 3.70 27.67
N HIS A 401 9.21 3.54 26.38
CA HIS A 401 10.16 2.53 25.91
C HIS A 401 11.60 2.87 26.33
N LEU A 402 11.95 4.17 26.50
CA LEU A 402 13.26 4.61 27.01
C LEU A 402 13.56 4.12 28.43
N LEU A 403 12.55 3.65 29.18
CA LEU A 403 12.73 2.97 30.46
C LEU A 403 13.57 1.68 30.35
N TYR A 404 13.95 1.23 29.14
CA TYR A 404 14.98 0.21 28.97
C TYR A 404 16.32 0.61 29.63
N ILE A 405 16.65 1.91 29.71
CA ILE A 405 17.89 2.38 30.37
C ILE A 405 17.89 2.02 31.87
N PRO A 406 16.93 2.51 32.68
CA PRO A 406 16.84 2.10 34.08
C PRO A 406 16.59 0.60 34.25
N LEU A 407 15.90 -0.07 33.31
CA LEU A 407 15.72 -1.53 33.32
C LEU A 407 17.07 -2.26 33.30
N PHE A 408 17.98 -1.93 32.37
CA PHE A 408 19.28 -2.61 32.28
C PHE A 408 20.20 -2.31 33.46
N VAL A 409 20.19 -1.06 33.97
CA VAL A 409 20.90 -0.71 35.20
C VAL A 409 20.40 -1.57 36.37
N MET A 410 19.09 -1.67 36.53
CA MET A 410 18.48 -2.50 37.59
C MET A 410 18.73 -4.00 37.38
N LEU A 411 18.79 -4.50 36.14
CA LEU A 411 19.12 -5.90 35.86
C LEU A 411 20.56 -6.25 36.29
N ILE A 412 21.51 -5.34 36.09
CA ILE A 412 22.91 -5.51 36.56
C ILE A 412 22.96 -5.55 38.09
N LEU A 413 22.18 -4.70 38.77
CA LEU A 413 22.11 -4.68 40.23
C LEU A 413 21.36 -5.88 40.82
N HIS A 414 20.35 -6.39 40.10
CA HIS A 414 19.51 -7.49 40.53
C HIS A 414 20.19 -8.86 40.38
N GLY A 415 20.83 -9.12 39.23
CA GLY A 415 21.44 -10.41 38.93
C GLY A 415 22.96 -10.38 38.99
N ASN A 416 23.57 -11.12 39.94
CA ASN A 416 25.03 -11.19 40.12
C ASN A 416 25.77 -11.64 38.84
N ASP A 417 25.16 -12.52 38.04
CA ASP A 417 25.76 -13.01 36.79
C ASP A 417 25.33 -12.24 35.54
N PHE A 418 24.39 -11.30 35.62
CA PHE A 418 23.82 -10.64 34.42
C PHE A 418 24.87 -9.83 33.66
N TRP A 419 25.85 -9.25 34.36
CA TRP A 419 26.92 -8.47 33.72
C TRP A 419 27.72 -9.30 32.70
N LYS A 420 27.86 -10.61 32.91
CA LYS A 420 28.56 -11.54 32.00
C LYS A 420 27.82 -11.68 30.67
N TRP A 421 26.48 -11.59 30.70
CA TRP A 421 25.64 -11.69 29.51
C TRP A 421 25.57 -10.38 28.74
N ILE A 422 25.62 -9.24 29.43
CA ILE A 422 25.42 -7.92 28.82
C ILE A 422 26.71 -7.27 28.34
N VAL A 423 27.88 -7.68 28.83
CA VAL A 423 29.15 -6.97 28.53
C VAL A 423 29.43 -6.87 27.02
N VAL A 424 29.32 -7.96 26.27
CA VAL A 424 29.59 -7.92 24.82
C VAL A 424 28.49 -7.16 24.06
N PRO A 425 27.19 -7.53 24.16
CA PRO A 425 26.14 -6.84 23.41
C PRO A 425 25.93 -5.38 23.84
N GLY A 426 26.08 -5.11 25.14
CA GLY A 426 25.98 -3.78 25.73
C GLY A 426 27.12 -2.88 25.29
N THR A 427 28.37 -3.38 25.23
CA THR A 427 29.50 -2.58 24.72
C THR A 427 29.29 -2.23 23.24
N ILE A 428 28.89 -3.19 22.40
CA ILE A 428 28.61 -2.93 20.98
C ILE A 428 27.48 -1.90 20.83
N PHE A 429 26.41 -2.03 21.62
CA PHE A 429 25.30 -1.06 21.62
C PHE A 429 25.76 0.34 22.01
N VAL A 430 26.55 0.48 23.06
CA VAL A 430 27.09 1.78 23.49
C VAL A 430 28.01 2.36 22.43
N CYS A 431 28.92 1.57 21.84
CA CYS A 431 29.76 2.00 20.73
C CYS A 431 28.93 2.50 19.53
N GLU A 432 27.87 1.79 19.17
CA GLU A 432 26.95 2.18 18.10
C GLU A 432 26.25 3.52 18.41
N LYS A 433 25.81 3.72 19.66
CA LYS A 433 25.22 5.00 20.09
C LYS A 433 26.22 6.15 20.10
N ILE A 434 27.44 5.91 20.59
CA ILE A 434 28.52 6.92 20.56
C ILE A 434 28.85 7.29 19.12
N TYR A 435 29.05 6.29 18.24
CA TYR A 435 29.28 6.52 16.81
C TYR A 435 28.16 7.36 16.18
N SER A 436 26.90 7.00 16.46
CA SER A 436 25.73 7.75 15.98
C SER A 436 25.69 9.18 16.54
N ILE A 437 26.08 9.41 17.79
CA ILE A 437 26.15 10.75 18.40
C ILE A 437 27.26 11.57 17.72
N ILE A 438 28.45 11.01 17.54
CA ILE A 438 29.59 11.67 16.88
C ILE A 438 29.20 12.06 15.45
N GLN A 439 28.58 11.15 14.69
CA GLN A 439 28.16 11.43 13.32
C GLN A 439 27.05 12.51 13.26
N ARG A 440 26.19 12.60 14.28
CA ARG A 440 25.13 13.63 14.33
C ARG A 440 25.67 15.02 14.72
N TYR A 441 26.53 15.09 15.74
CA TYR A 441 26.88 16.35 16.39
C TYR A 441 28.28 16.87 16.05
N CYS A 442 29.25 16.00 15.75
CA CYS A 442 30.65 16.40 15.59
C CYS A 442 31.07 16.60 14.14
N THR A 443 30.46 15.89 13.19
CA THR A 443 30.94 15.85 11.80
C THR A 443 30.15 16.74 10.83
N LEU A 444 29.24 17.62 11.31
CA LEU A 444 28.27 18.39 10.51
C LEU A 444 27.36 17.54 9.58
N TYR A 445 27.57 16.23 9.53
CA TYR A 445 26.88 15.28 8.66
C TYR A 445 25.39 15.18 8.95
N GLY A 446 24.99 15.36 10.21
CA GLY A 446 23.59 15.36 10.63
C GLY A 446 22.90 16.72 10.56
N LYS A 447 23.62 17.85 10.53
CA LYS A 447 23.01 19.18 10.64
C LYS A 447 22.80 19.78 9.25
N THR A 448 21.55 19.99 8.85
CA THR A 448 21.19 20.57 7.56
C THR A 448 19.98 21.49 7.68
N TYR A 449 19.46 21.98 6.55
CA TYR A 449 18.32 22.88 6.47
C TYR A 449 17.29 22.37 5.47
N VAL A 450 16.01 22.60 5.77
CA VAL A 450 14.92 22.42 4.81
C VAL A 450 15.07 23.51 3.76
N LYS A 451 15.24 23.16 2.49
CA LYS A 451 15.40 24.09 1.36
C LYS A 451 14.04 24.58 0.86
N SER A 452 13.10 23.67 0.69
CA SER A 452 11.73 24.01 0.29
C SER A 452 10.72 22.98 0.78
N VAL A 453 9.48 23.44 0.91
CA VAL A 453 8.33 22.63 1.32
C VAL A 453 7.22 22.79 0.30
N SER A 454 6.68 21.68 -0.19
CA SER A 454 5.42 21.66 -0.92
C SER A 454 4.35 20.91 -0.15
N ILE A 455 3.13 21.45 -0.15
CA ILE A 455 1.96 20.83 0.48
C ILE A 455 1.02 20.39 -0.62
N ILE A 456 0.62 19.12 -0.55
CA ILE A 456 -0.24 18.47 -1.53
C ILE A 456 -1.46 17.95 -0.77
N GLU A 457 -2.61 18.54 -1.05
CA GLU A 457 -3.87 18.24 -0.36
C GLU A 457 -4.80 17.46 -1.29
N SER A 458 -5.27 16.32 -0.81
CA SER A 458 -6.36 15.57 -1.40
C SER A 458 -7.68 16.05 -0.81
N MET A 459 -8.64 16.42 -1.64
CA MET A 459 -9.93 16.98 -1.28
C MET A 459 -11.05 15.96 -1.47
N THR A 460 -11.96 15.87 -0.49
CA THR A 460 -13.23 15.16 -0.62
C THR A 460 -14.23 15.95 -1.48
N LYS A 461 -15.30 15.28 -1.90
CA LYS A 461 -16.47 15.90 -2.58
C LYS A 461 -17.13 17.04 -1.79
N THR A 462 -16.96 17.08 -0.47
CA THR A 462 -17.52 18.15 0.38
C THR A 462 -16.57 19.34 0.51
N GLY A 463 -15.48 19.38 -0.26
CA GLY A 463 -14.41 20.38 -0.14
C GLY A 463 -13.58 20.23 1.14
N LYS A 464 -13.61 19.07 1.79
CA LYS A 464 -12.85 18.81 3.03
C LYS A 464 -11.55 18.10 2.69
N VAL A 465 -10.45 18.46 3.32
CA VAL A 465 -9.17 17.76 3.14
C VAL A 465 -9.27 16.32 3.69
N GLU A 466 -9.07 15.32 2.83
CA GLU A 466 -9.07 13.88 3.18
C GLU A 466 -7.68 13.40 3.57
N SER A 467 -6.67 13.80 2.79
CA SER A 467 -5.27 13.48 3.05
C SER A 467 -4.35 14.63 2.68
N THR A 468 -3.24 14.76 3.40
CA THR A 468 -2.24 15.79 3.12
C THR A 468 -0.86 15.18 3.15
N VAL A 469 -0.11 15.41 2.09
CA VAL A 469 1.30 15.02 1.96
C VAL A 469 2.14 16.28 1.92
N ILE A 470 3.19 16.30 2.74
CA ILE A 470 4.18 17.36 2.81
C ILE A 470 5.46 16.82 2.18
N ALA A 471 5.88 17.37 1.04
CA ALA A 471 7.18 17.05 0.48
C ALA A 471 8.23 18.03 1.03
N LEU A 472 9.18 17.50 1.80
CA LEU A 472 10.29 18.27 2.35
C LEU A 472 11.52 18.05 1.46
N THR A 473 11.97 19.11 0.79
CA THR A 473 13.24 19.11 0.07
C THR A 473 14.31 19.66 1.00
N ILE A 474 15.32 18.84 1.29
CA ILE A 474 16.33 19.08 2.31
C ILE A 474 17.69 19.19 1.60
N ASN A 475 18.56 20.08 2.08
CA ASN A 475 19.93 20.14 1.58
C ASN A 475 20.68 18.85 1.95
N ARG A 476 21.30 18.21 0.96
CA ARG A 476 22.06 16.97 1.17
C ARG A 476 23.37 17.32 1.92
N PRO A 477 23.62 16.72 3.10
CA PRO A 477 24.89 16.94 3.80
C PRO A 477 26.09 16.48 2.97
N LEU A 478 27.26 17.08 3.20
CA LEU A 478 28.51 16.68 2.55
C LEU A 478 28.85 15.22 2.90
N ASN A 479 29.27 14.44 1.90
CA ASN A 479 29.57 13.01 1.99
C ASN A 479 28.39 12.11 2.39
N PHE A 480 27.15 12.61 2.32
CA PHE A 480 25.97 11.80 2.64
C PHE A 480 25.61 10.86 1.49
N ASP A 481 26.10 9.63 1.52
CA ASP A 481 25.83 8.62 0.48
C ASP A 481 24.75 7.64 0.92
N PHE A 482 23.65 7.61 0.16
CA PHE A 482 22.52 6.72 0.38
C PHE A 482 22.21 5.92 -0.89
N LYS A 483 21.50 4.81 -0.74
CA LYS A 483 21.04 3.98 -1.85
C LYS A 483 19.52 4.05 -2.01
N PRO A 484 18.98 3.69 -3.20
CA PRO A 484 17.55 3.79 -3.43
C PRO A 484 16.76 2.92 -2.45
N GLY A 485 15.74 3.52 -1.83
CA GLY A 485 14.91 2.88 -0.81
C GLY A 485 15.48 2.90 0.61
N ASP A 486 16.65 3.49 0.85
CA ASP A 486 17.12 3.79 2.21
C ASP A 486 16.20 4.82 2.90
N TYR A 487 16.18 4.79 4.23
CA TYR A 487 15.40 5.72 5.04
C TYR A 487 16.28 6.45 6.06
N ILE A 488 15.80 7.59 6.54
CA ILE A 488 16.48 8.46 7.50
C ILE A 488 15.54 8.79 8.66
N PHE A 489 16.09 9.11 9.82
CA PHE A 489 15.36 9.79 10.88
C PHE A 489 15.58 11.29 10.77
N ILE A 490 14.51 12.07 10.84
CA ILE A 490 14.56 13.52 10.86
C ILE A 490 14.10 14.05 12.21
N ALA A 491 14.74 15.12 12.67
CA ALA A 491 14.29 15.93 13.80
C ALA A 491 14.30 17.40 13.39
N ILE A 492 13.19 18.10 13.64
CA ILE A 492 13.01 19.51 13.31
C ILE A 492 12.78 20.26 14.63
N PRO A 493 13.82 20.88 15.21
CA PRO A 493 13.74 21.47 16.55
C PRO A 493 12.66 22.56 16.71
N SER A 494 12.29 23.25 15.62
CA SER A 494 11.21 24.24 15.63
C SER A 494 9.82 23.65 15.82
N ILE A 495 9.65 22.34 15.65
CA ILE A 495 8.39 21.60 15.80
C ILE A 495 8.44 20.75 17.07
N ALA A 496 9.50 19.96 17.21
CA ALA A 496 9.75 19.14 18.39
C ALA A 496 11.25 19.01 18.62
N THR A 497 11.70 19.35 19.83
CA THR A 497 13.12 19.47 20.18
C THR A 497 13.85 18.14 20.27
N TYR A 498 13.17 17.06 20.67
CA TYR A 498 13.79 15.78 21.00
C TYR A 498 13.14 14.57 20.30
N GLU A 499 12.25 14.80 19.34
CA GLU A 499 11.56 13.74 18.62
C GLU A 499 12.21 13.46 17.26
N TRP A 500 12.48 12.18 17.00
CA TRP A 500 13.05 11.69 15.75
C TRP A 500 12.05 10.80 15.05
N HIS A 501 11.75 11.12 13.78
CA HIS A 501 10.73 10.42 13.00
C HIS A 501 11.35 9.81 11.73
N PRO A 502 11.11 8.51 11.45
CA PRO A 502 11.67 7.83 10.28
C PRO A 502 10.89 8.14 9.01
N TYR A 503 11.60 8.47 7.93
CA TYR A 503 11.03 8.65 6.59
C TYR A 503 11.95 8.09 5.51
N THR A 504 11.35 7.46 4.51
CA THR A 504 12.07 6.95 3.35
C THR A 504 12.51 8.11 2.46
N ILE A 505 13.74 8.05 1.96
CA ILE A 505 14.23 9.01 0.98
C ILE A 505 13.51 8.70 -0.34
N SER A 506 12.74 9.65 -0.87
CA SER A 506 12.00 9.48 -2.12
C SER A 506 12.78 9.97 -3.35
N SER A 507 13.81 10.78 -3.16
CA SER A 507 14.70 11.22 -4.25
C SER A 507 15.69 10.12 -4.67
N ALA A 508 16.16 10.16 -5.92
CA ALA A 508 17.26 9.31 -6.36
C ALA A 508 18.59 9.70 -5.68
N PRO A 509 19.51 8.74 -5.44
CA PRO A 509 20.89 9.02 -5.02
C PRO A 509 21.66 9.93 -5.98
N ASP A 510 21.29 9.90 -7.27
CA ASP A 510 21.95 10.64 -8.33
C ASP A 510 21.60 12.14 -8.31
N THR A 511 20.52 12.53 -7.60
CA THR A 511 20.15 13.93 -7.41
C THR A 511 21.21 14.63 -6.56
N LYS A 512 21.93 15.58 -7.18
CA LYS A 512 23.02 16.31 -6.52
C LYS A 512 22.48 17.43 -5.63
N GLY A 513 22.99 17.51 -4.41
CA GLY A 513 22.80 18.65 -3.51
C GLY A 513 21.51 18.66 -2.69
N THR A 514 20.50 17.86 -3.01
CA THR A 514 19.26 17.77 -2.24
C THR A 514 18.81 16.32 -2.02
N LEU A 515 18.04 16.12 -0.95
CA LEU A 515 17.29 14.89 -0.69
C LEU A 515 15.83 15.25 -0.37
N THR A 516 14.89 14.43 -0.80
CA THR A 516 13.46 14.69 -0.60
C THR A 516 12.83 13.57 0.21
N VAL A 517 11.95 13.95 1.16
CA VAL A 517 11.10 13.02 1.93
C VAL A 517 9.65 13.46 1.83
N HIS A 518 8.73 12.48 1.74
CA HIS A 518 7.29 12.74 1.70
C HIS A 518 6.65 12.31 3.02
N VAL A 519 6.03 13.26 3.72
CA VAL A 519 5.44 13.09 5.05
C VAL A 519 3.92 13.16 4.95
N HIS A 520 3.23 12.09 5.32
CA HIS A 520 1.77 12.07 5.37
C HIS A 520 1.26 12.57 6.72
N ALA A 521 0.35 13.55 6.72
CA ALA A 521 -0.19 14.18 7.93
C ALA A 521 -1.28 13.33 8.59
N VAL A 522 -0.89 12.44 9.53
CA VAL A 522 -1.82 11.52 10.23
C VAL A 522 -1.66 11.47 11.75
N GLY A 523 -0.50 11.82 12.29
CA GLY A 523 -0.23 11.82 13.72
C GLY A 523 -0.02 13.23 14.28
N ASN A 524 0.13 13.31 15.61
CA ASN A 524 0.34 14.57 16.34
C ASN A 524 1.52 15.39 15.79
N TRP A 525 2.70 14.76 15.64
CA TRP A 525 3.88 15.45 15.12
C TRP A 525 3.73 15.89 13.66
N THR A 526 3.20 15.02 12.79
CA THR A 526 3.01 15.34 11.37
C THR A 526 1.96 16.42 11.13
N ASN A 527 0.95 16.51 12.01
CA ASN A 527 -0.06 17.58 11.95
C ASN A 527 0.53 18.91 12.44
N LYS A 528 1.35 18.89 13.50
CA LYS A 528 2.12 20.08 13.93
C LYS A 528 3.07 20.58 12.84
N LEU A 529 3.73 19.67 12.13
CA LEU A 529 4.55 19.98 10.95
C LEU A 529 3.72 20.67 9.85
N LEU A 530 2.52 20.14 9.56
CA LEU A 530 1.61 20.73 8.58
C LEU A 530 1.18 22.13 8.98
N GLU A 531 0.67 22.29 10.22
CA GLU A 531 0.21 23.57 10.76
C GLU A 531 1.32 24.62 10.79
N TYR A 532 2.54 24.21 11.16
CA TYR A 532 3.71 25.08 11.18
C TYR A 532 4.02 25.66 9.79
N TYR A 533 4.06 24.82 8.77
CA TYR A 533 4.35 25.26 7.41
C TYR A 533 3.18 25.98 6.75
N LYS A 534 1.93 25.59 7.02
CA LYS A 534 0.74 26.35 6.59
C LYS A 534 0.76 27.77 7.14
N ARG A 535 0.97 27.94 8.45
CA ARG A 535 1.09 29.26 9.08
C ARG A 535 2.23 30.09 8.49
N LYS A 536 3.38 29.47 8.20
CA LYS A 536 4.49 30.16 7.54
C LYS A 536 4.16 30.59 6.10
N MET A 537 3.43 29.77 5.35
CA MET A 537 2.95 30.11 4.01
C MET A 537 1.96 31.29 4.09
N ASP A 538 0.99 31.23 4.99
CA ASP A 538 -0.02 32.29 5.15
C ASP A 538 0.63 33.62 5.56
N ASN A 539 1.60 33.59 6.47
CA ASN A 539 2.35 34.78 6.89
C ASN A 539 3.28 35.36 5.80
N ARG A 540 3.67 34.57 4.78
CA ARG A 540 4.51 35.05 3.66
C ARG A 540 3.71 35.55 2.47
N ASN A 541 2.44 35.16 2.34
CA ASN A 541 1.60 35.58 1.22
C ASN A 541 1.24 37.08 1.23
N ASP A 542 1.67 37.83 2.26
CA ASP A 542 1.69 39.31 2.24
C ASP A 542 2.91 39.90 1.47
N LEU A 543 3.85 39.07 0.98
CA LEU A 543 5.04 39.49 0.21
C LEU A 543 5.33 38.54 -0.98
N HIS A 544 4.85 38.95 -2.16
CA HIS A 544 5.22 38.52 -3.53
C HIS A 544 5.09 37.03 -3.93
N GLU A 545 4.17 36.80 -4.86
CA GLU A 545 4.03 35.60 -5.70
C GLU A 545 5.25 35.47 -6.65
N VAL A 546 6.16 34.53 -6.38
CA VAL A 546 7.31 34.24 -7.24
C VAL A 546 6.93 33.13 -8.23
N THR A 547 6.72 33.50 -9.48
CA THR A 547 6.64 32.56 -10.62
C THR A 547 8.05 32.00 -10.87
N VAL A 548 8.27 30.72 -10.60
CA VAL A 548 9.56 30.07 -10.89
C VAL A 548 9.61 29.69 -12.37
N LEU A 549 10.47 30.37 -13.12
CA LEU A 549 10.87 29.94 -14.47
C LEU A 549 11.79 28.70 -14.37
N PRO A 550 11.62 27.67 -15.23
CA PRO A 550 12.48 26.50 -15.22
C PRO A 550 13.90 26.84 -15.69
N VAL A 551 14.90 26.46 -14.90
CA VAL A 551 16.32 26.53 -15.26
C VAL A 551 16.62 25.43 -16.28
N SER A 552 16.77 25.81 -17.55
CA SER A 552 17.33 24.97 -18.60
C SER A 552 18.84 25.19 -18.69
N PRO A 553 19.68 24.14 -18.83
CA PRO A 553 21.06 24.32 -19.26
C PRO A 553 21.11 24.43 -20.80
N ASN A 554 21.39 25.66 -21.25
CA ASN A 554 21.85 26.08 -22.58
C ASN A 554 20.87 26.00 -23.78
N GLN A 555 20.94 27.08 -24.56
CA GLN A 555 20.03 27.56 -25.59
C GLN A 555 20.06 26.75 -26.89
N GLU A 556 18.90 26.61 -27.52
CA GLU A 556 18.66 27.09 -28.90
C GLU A 556 17.15 27.25 -29.16
N GLU A 557 16.77 28.42 -29.67
CA GLU A 557 15.41 28.85 -29.97
C GLU A 557 14.86 28.16 -31.23
N ASN A 558 13.63 27.64 -31.12
CA ASN A 558 12.50 27.82 -32.05
C ASN A 558 11.59 26.59 -32.03
N ASN A 559 10.53 26.65 -31.22
CA ASN A 559 9.20 26.19 -31.62
C ASN A 559 8.15 26.62 -30.58
N LYS A 560 7.32 27.59 -30.97
CA LYS A 560 6.10 27.95 -30.26
C LYS A 560 5.08 26.82 -30.45
N ASN A 561 5.01 25.87 -29.52
CA ASN A 561 3.82 25.02 -29.34
C ASN A 561 3.57 24.79 -27.84
N LYS A 562 2.67 25.63 -27.33
CA LYS A 562 1.69 25.44 -26.25
C LYS A 562 1.86 24.16 -25.38
N MET A 563 2.73 24.24 -24.37
CA MET A 563 2.74 23.33 -23.23
C MET A 563 1.88 23.95 -22.12
N LEU A 564 0.63 23.52 -22.01
CA LEU A 564 -0.32 24.03 -21.02
C LEU A 564 -0.03 23.33 -19.68
N THR A 565 0.70 24.01 -18.80
CA THR A 565 0.96 23.60 -17.42
C THR A 565 -0.37 23.40 -16.69
N THR A 566 -0.78 22.14 -16.54
CA THR A 566 -1.91 21.72 -15.71
C THR A 566 -1.35 21.13 -14.41
N SER A 567 -1.05 22.00 -13.46
CA SER A 567 -0.86 21.60 -12.07
C SER A 567 -1.65 22.56 -11.20
N ALA A 568 -2.51 22.04 -10.32
CA ALA A 568 -3.07 22.80 -9.21
C ALA A 568 -1.95 23.59 -8.50
N PRO A 569 -2.22 24.76 -7.90
CA PRO A 569 -1.19 25.61 -7.32
C PRO A 569 -0.49 24.85 -6.18
N THR A 570 0.65 24.25 -6.51
CA THR A 570 1.51 23.62 -5.52
C THR A 570 2.14 24.77 -4.75
N LYS A 571 1.66 25.00 -3.53
CA LYS A 571 2.22 26.04 -2.67
C LYS A 571 3.63 25.61 -2.27
N ILE A 572 4.63 26.17 -2.93
CA ILE A 572 6.04 25.93 -2.63
C ILE A 572 6.54 27.06 -1.73
N LEU A 573 7.01 26.71 -0.54
CA LEU A 573 7.64 27.64 0.39
C LEU A 573 9.14 27.36 0.43
N ALA A 574 9.96 28.35 0.08
CA ALA A 574 11.38 28.31 0.43
C ALA A 574 11.53 28.40 1.95
N ALA A 575 12.15 27.40 2.57
CA ALA A 575 12.39 27.37 4.01
C ALA A 575 13.90 27.44 4.27
N GLU A 576 14.28 27.78 5.50
CA GLU A 576 15.65 27.66 6.01
C GLU A 576 15.63 27.09 7.44
N ASP A 577 14.63 26.25 7.71
CA ASP A 577 14.47 25.64 9.03
C ASP A 577 15.58 24.63 9.28
N LEU A 578 16.19 24.74 10.46
CA LEU A 578 17.17 23.79 10.93
C LEU A 578 16.55 22.39 11.03
N LEU A 579 17.24 21.40 10.45
CA LEU A 579 16.83 20.00 10.46
C LEU A 579 18.03 19.12 10.79
N TRP A 580 17.82 18.12 11.64
CA TRP A 580 18.81 17.08 11.92
C TRP A 580 18.43 15.77 11.25
N ILE A 581 19.43 15.11 10.64
CA ILE A 581 19.32 13.82 9.96
C ILE A 581 20.14 12.78 10.74
N ASP A 582 19.57 11.59 10.89
CA ASP A 582 20.26 10.38 11.33
C ASP A 582 20.03 9.25 10.31
N GLY A 583 21.12 8.68 9.79
CA GLY A 583 21.11 7.69 8.71
C GLY A 583 22.24 7.90 7.70
N PRO A 584 22.17 7.26 6.51
CA PRO A 584 21.05 6.46 6.01
C PRO A 584 20.99 5.04 6.59
N TYR A 585 19.78 4.51 6.69
CA TYR A 585 19.51 3.13 7.12
C TYR A 585 18.92 2.33 5.96
N SER A 586 19.44 1.12 5.72
CA SER A 586 18.95 0.30 4.61
C SER A 586 17.64 -0.41 4.89
N SER A 587 16.83 -0.53 3.85
CA SER A 587 15.57 -1.29 3.85
C SER A 587 15.67 -2.54 2.96
N CYS A 588 14.62 -3.35 2.97
CA CYS A 588 14.49 -4.49 2.05
C CYS A 588 14.42 -4.05 0.58
N ALA A 589 13.97 -2.83 0.30
CA ALA A 589 13.81 -2.29 -1.05
C ALA A 589 15.13 -2.30 -1.84
N ARG A 590 16.27 -2.25 -1.13
CA ARG A 590 17.61 -2.32 -1.72
C ARG A 590 17.86 -3.60 -2.53
N TYR A 591 17.16 -4.70 -2.24
CA TYR A 591 17.34 -5.97 -2.96
C TYR A 591 16.65 -6.02 -4.31
N ILE A 592 15.86 -5.00 -4.68
CA ILE A 592 15.11 -4.99 -5.93
C ILE A 592 16.05 -5.13 -7.13
N PHE A 593 17.23 -4.53 -7.06
CA PHE A 593 18.25 -4.64 -8.11
C PHE A 593 18.86 -6.04 -8.23
N ASP A 594 18.84 -6.87 -7.17
CA ASP A 594 19.35 -8.25 -7.19
C ASP A 594 18.33 -9.25 -7.77
N CYS A 595 17.08 -8.84 -7.98
CA CYS A 595 15.99 -9.69 -8.46
C CYS A 595 15.84 -9.63 -9.98
N GLN A 596 15.37 -10.72 -10.61
CA GLN A 596 15.16 -10.76 -12.06
C GLN A 596 13.85 -10.12 -12.53
N HIS A 597 12.77 -10.40 -11.81
CA HIS A 597 11.44 -9.86 -12.05
C HIS A 597 10.84 -9.41 -10.73
N VAL A 598 10.49 -8.13 -10.66
CA VAL A 598 9.99 -7.51 -9.45
C VAL A 598 8.57 -6.99 -9.64
N ILE A 599 7.71 -7.24 -8.65
CA ILE A 599 6.38 -6.64 -8.55
C ILE A 599 6.41 -5.67 -7.37
N LEU A 600 6.32 -4.36 -7.65
CA LEU A 600 6.28 -3.29 -6.65
C LEU A 600 4.83 -2.94 -6.34
N ILE A 601 4.36 -3.22 -5.13
CA ILE A 601 2.98 -2.94 -4.72
C ILE A 601 2.99 -1.86 -3.64
N GLY A 602 2.51 -0.67 -3.98
CA GLY A 602 2.31 0.45 -3.06
C GLY A 602 0.85 0.72 -2.76
N GLY A 603 0.53 1.01 -1.50
CA GLY A 603 -0.79 1.50 -1.08
C GLY A 603 -0.69 2.86 -0.40
N GLY A 604 -1.36 3.89 -0.92
CA GLY A 604 -1.26 5.25 -0.38
C GLY A 604 0.17 5.78 -0.46
N ILE A 605 0.63 6.39 0.64
CA ILE A 605 2.02 6.87 0.82
C ILE A 605 3.08 5.74 0.81
N GLY A 606 2.66 4.47 0.86
CA GLY A 606 3.56 3.32 0.78
C GLY A 606 4.35 3.21 -0.54
N ILE A 607 4.11 4.11 -1.50
CA ILE A 607 4.87 4.21 -2.75
C ILE A 607 6.25 4.86 -2.60
N THR A 608 6.47 5.63 -1.53
CA THR A 608 7.69 6.40 -1.26
C THR A 608 9.03 5.64 -1.42
N PRO A 609 9.22 4.39 -0.95
CA PRO A 609 10.44 3.64 -1.24
C PRO A 609 10.65 3.39 -2.73
N TYR A 610 9.58 3.09 -3.45
CA TYR A 610 9.63 2.80 -4.88
C TYR A 610 9.84 4.05 -5.72
N ALA A 611 9.53 5.24 -5.20
CA ALA A 611 9.86 6.49 -5.85
C ALA A 611 11.36 6.64 -6.09
N SER A 612 12.17 6.48 -5.04
CA SER A 612 13.63 6.56 -5.14
C SER A 612 14.21 5.48 -6.06
N ILE A 613 13.63 4.28 -6.02
CA ILE A 613 14.04 3.16 -6.87
C ILE A 613 13.74 3.45 -8.34
N LEU A 614 12.52 3.87 -8.66
CA LEU A 614 12.14 4.21 -10.03
C LEU A 614 12.93 5.39 -10.56
N SER A 615 13.18 6.42 -9.75
CA SER A 615 14.04 7.55 -10.15
C SER A 615 15.48 7.12 -10.41
N SER A 616 16.03 6.20 -9.62
CA SER A 616 17.39 5.68 -9.85
C SER A 616 17.45 4.77 -11.08
N LEU A 617 16.44 3.91 -11.29
CA LEU A 617 16.31 3.12 -12.52
C LEU A 617 16.23 4.03 -13.74
N MET A 618 15.46 5.11 -13.65
CA MET A 618 15.33 6.11 -14.69
C MET A 618 16.66 6.79 -15.01
N ALA A 619 17.41 7.21 -13.99
CA ALA A 619 18.74 7.79 -14.18
C ALA A 619 19.70 6.82 -14.90
N GLN A 620 19.64 5.53 -14.57
CA GLN A 620 20.40 4.48 -15.25
C GLN A 620 19.98 4.32 -16.72
N PHE A 621 18.67 4.36 -17.02
CA PHE A 621 18.17 4.38 -18.39
C PHE A 621 18.66 5.59 -19.17
N ARG A 622 18.61 6.79 -18.57
CA ARG A 622 19.11 8.03 -19.20
C ARG A 622 20.59 8.00 -19.52
N TYR A 623 21.41 7.37 -18.66
CA TYR A 623 22.85 7.28 -18.87
C TYR A 623 23.21 6.47 -20.14
N GLN A 624 22.34 5.56 -20.57
CA GLN A 624 22.53 4.76 -21.79
C GLN A 624 22.24 5.55 -23.07
N ARG A 625 21.66 6.75 -22.94
CA ARG A 625 21.27 7.59 -24.05
C ARG A 625 22.47 8.38 -24.56
N VAL A 626 22.99 7.99 -25.73
CA VAL A 626 24.04 8.72 -26.43
C VAL A 626 23.38 9.62 -27.48
N VAL A 627 23.44 10.93 -27.27
CA VAL A 627 22.94 11.91 -28.24
C VAL A 627 24.10 12.36 -29.14
N CYS A 628 23.98 12.10 -30.44
CA CYS A 628 24.94 12.59 -31.42
C CYS A 628 24.84 14.11 -31.53
N LYS A 629 25.89 14.83 -31.13
CA LYS A 629 25.92 16.31 -31.17
C LYS A 629 25.79 16.91 -32.57
N ASN A 630 26.06 16.12 -33.62
CA ASN A 630 26.07 16.62 -35.00
C ASN A 630 24.70 16.53 -35.70
N CYS A 631 23.82 15.61 -35.27
CA CYS A 631 22.51 15.41 -35.90
C CYS A 631 21.36 15.21 -34.90
N ASN A 632 21.61 15.40 -33.60
CA ASN A 632 20.67 15.13 -32.50
C ASN A 632 20.06 13.71 -32.48
N HIS A 633 20.64 12.77 -33.23
CA HIS A 633 20.18 11.39 -33.21
C HIS A 633 20.49 10.74 -31.87
N VAL A 634 19.49 10.07 -31.30
CA VAL A 634 19.58 9.38 -30.00
C VAL A 634 19.87 7.91 -30.25
N ASN A 635 21.06 7.47 -29.87
CA ASN A 635 21.45 6.07 -29.89
C ASN A 635 21.49 5.51 -28.47
N TYR A 636 21.25 4.20 -28.32
CA TYR A 636 21.32 3.51 -27.04
C TYR A 636 22.45 2.49 -27.06
N THR A 637 23.27 2.45 -26.02
CA THR A 637 24.28 1.39 -25.89
C THR A 637 23.62 0.10 -25.40
N HIS A 638 23.70 -0.97 -26.21
CA HIS A 638 23.07 -2.25 -25.88
C HIS A 638 23.74 -2.99 -24.71
N ASP A 639 24.98 -2.61 -24.35
CA ASP A 639 25.83 -3.37 -23.43
C ASP A 639 25.31 -3.46 -21.97
N PHE A 640 24.40 -2.59 -21.54
CA PHE A 640 23.96 -2.55 -20.13
C PHE A 640 22.65 -3.30 -19.83
N VAL A 641 21.75 -3.44 -20.83
CA VAL A 641 20.41 -4.03 -20.62
C VAL A 641 20.48 -5.56 -20.48
N ASP A 642 21.49 -6.19 -21.08
CA ASP A 642 21.68 -7.65 -21.02
C ASP A 642 22.44 -8.13 -19.78
N ASP A 643 23.27 -7.27 -19.19
CA ASP A 643 24.16 -7.59 -18.06
C ASP A 643 23.51 -7.33 -16.68
N ARG A 644 22.34 -6.67 -16.66
CA ARG A 644 21.58 -6.45 -15.42
C ARG A 644 20.83 -7.70 -14.98
N THR A 645 20.88 -7.94 -13.67
CA THR A 645 20.06 -8.93 -12.98
C THR A 645 18.57 -8.60 -13.12
N LEU A 646 18.16 -7.35 -12.89
CA LEU A 646 16.78 -6.88 -13.00
C LEU A 646 16.35 -6.62 -14.44
N ARG A 647 15.41 -7.44 -14.92
CA ARG A 647 14.97 -7.44 -16.32
C ARG A 647 13.52 -6.96 -16.50
N LYS A 648 12.68 -6.99 -15.46
CA LYS A 648 11.27 -6.60 -15.53
C LYS A 648 10.76 -6.06 -14.20
N VAL A 649 9.96 -5.00 -14.25
CA VAL A 649 9.27 -4.39 -13.11
C VAL A 649 7.77 -4.23 -13.43
N ASP A 650 6.92 -4.82 -12.61
CA ASP A 650 5.48 -4.51 -12.58
C ASP A 650 5.20 -3.60 -11.39
N PHE A 651 4.77 -2.37 -11.66
CA PHE A 651 4.50 -1.36 -10.67
C PHE A 651 2.99 -1.21 -10.46
N ILE A 652 2.52 -1.58 -9.27
CA ILE A 652 1.10 -1.58 -8.90
C ILE A 652 0.90 -0.57 -7.80
N TRP A 653 0.16 0.51 -8.08
CA TRP A 653 -0.11 1.55 -7.10
C TRP A 653 -1.61 1.69 -6.84
N VAL A 654 -2.00 1.47 -5.58
CA VAL A 654 -3.39 1.50 -5.13
C VAL A 654 -3.62 2.70 -4.23
N ASN A 655 -4.41 3.67 -4.67
CA ASN A 655 -4.81 4.83 -3.89
C ASN A 655 -6.31 4.88 -3.66
N ARG A 656 -6.73 5.60 -2.62
CA ARG A 656 -8.13 5.97 -2.47
C ARG A 656 -8.46 7.17 -3.32
N ASP A 657 -7.60 8.19 -3.39
CA ASP A 657 -7.92 9.41 -4.11
C ASP A 657 -7.13 9.53 -5.42
N ILE A 658 -7.71 10.14 -6.47
CA ILE A 658 -7.01 10.39 -7.73
C ILE A 658 -5.88 11.40 -7.49
N GLN A 659 -6.15 12.44 -6.70
CA GLN A 659 -5.18 13.49 -6.35
C GLN A 659 -3.95 12.95 -5.62
N SER A 660 -4.06 11.79 -4.94
CA SER A 660 -2.90 11.13 -4.32
C SER A 660 -1.85 10.66 -5.34
N PHE A 661 -2.20 10.55 -6.62
CA PHE A 661 -1.26 10.21 -7.69
C PHE A 661 -0.35 11.38 -8.08
N GLU A 662 -0.85 12.62 -8.02
CA GLU A 662 -0.26 13.82 -8.66
C GLU A 662 1.24 13.99 -8.42
N TRP A 663 1.68 13.91 -7.17
CA TRP A 663 3.08 14.15 -6.78
C TRP A 663 4.08 13.19 -7.41
N PHE A 664 3.61 12.04 -7.89
CA PHE A 664 4.44 10.99 -8.46
C PHE A 664 4.20 10.79 -9.97
N LEU A 665 3.17 11.44 -10.54
CA LEU A 665 2.84 11.32 -11.96
C LEU A 665 3.95 11.82 -12.86
N GLU A 666 4.61 12.94 -12.52
CA GLU A 666 5.71 13.50 -13.32
C GLU A 666 6.84 12.48 -13.53
N LEU A 667 7.19 11.72 -12.48
CA LEU A 667 8.21 10.68 -12.60
C LEU A 667 7.72 9.54 -13.50
N LEU A 668 6.48 9.08 -13.31
CA LEU A 668 5.92 7.98 -14.11
C LEU A 668 5.81 8.35 -15.59
N ASP A 669 5.34 9.56 -15.89
CA ASP A 669 5.21 10.10 -17.24
C ASP A 669 6.57 10.16 -17.93
N SER A 670 7.56 10.75 -17.26
CA SER A 670 8.92 10.82 -17.80
C SER A 670 9.46 9.41 -18.12
N PHE A 671 9.20 8.42 -17.26
CA PHE A 671 9.65 7.04 -17.46
C PHE A 671 8.97 6.39 -18.67
N GLU A 672 7.65 6.57 -18.81
CA GLU A 672 6.91 6.04 -19.96
C GLU A 672 7.37 6.66 -21.28
N GLN A 673 7.65 7.95 -21.31
CA GLN A 673 8.14 8.64 -22.51
C GLN A 673 9.52 8.13 -22.94
N GLU A 674 10.43 7.93 -21.99
CA GLU A 674 11.78 7.44 -22.29
C GLU A 674 11.78 5.97 -22.70
N GLN A 675 11.02 5.12 -22.01
CA GLN A 675 10.87 3.73 -22.39
C GLN A 675 10.29 3.61 -23.81
N GLU A 676 9.28 4.40 -24.16
CA GLU A 676 8.70 4.39 -25.51
C GLU A 676 9.72 4.80 -26.58
N SER A 677 10.53 5.82 -26.27
CA SER A 677 11.60 6.29 -27.17
C SER A 677 12.65 5.20 -27.37
N TYR A 678 12.99 4.45 -26.32
CA TYR A 678 13.89 3.29 -26.39
C TYR A 678 13.32 2.17 -27.27
N LEU A 679 12.07 1.77 -27.03
CA LEU A 679 11.41 0.69 -27.78
C LEU A 679 11.35 1.00 -29.28
N LYS A 680 11.02 2.24 -29.65
CA LYS A 680 10.96 2.68 -31.06
C LYS A 680 12.34 2.68 -31.73
N ASN A 681 13.38 3.15 -31.04
CA ASN A 681 14.71 3.25 -31.63
C ASN A 681 15.42 1.88 -31.72
N CYS A 682 15.17 0.98 -30.76
CA CYS A 682 15.84 -0.32 -30.69
C CYS A 682 15.06 -1.46 -31.36
N ASN A 683 13.88 -1.19 -31.93
CA ASN A 683 12.95 -2.22 -32.44
C ASN A 683 12.68 -3.35 -31.41
N ASP A 684 12.66 -3.00 -30.13
CA ASP A 684 12.34 -3.94 -29.05
C ASP A 684 10.84 -3.83 -28.75
N SER A 685 10.21 -4.95 -28.45
CA SER A 685 8.80 -5.04 -28.08
C SER A 685 8.59 -5.19 -26.56
N LYS A 686 9.67 -5.39 -25.80
CA LYS A 686 9.59 -5.76 -24.38
C LYS A 686 9.70 -4.53 -23.48
N ARG A 687 8.57 -4.12 -22.89
CA ARG A 687 8.54 -3.08 -21.84
C ARG A 687 9.30 -3.54 -20.60
N PHE A 688 10.15 -2.68 -20.04
CA PHE A 688 10.85 -2.93 -18.79
C PHE A 688 9.96 -2.65 -17.57
N LEU A 689 9.20 -1.55 -17.60
CA LEU A 689 8.28 -1.12 -16.56
C LEU A 689 6.84 -1.18 -17.09
N ASP A 690 5.99 -1.97 -16.42
CA ASP A 690 4.54 -1.94 -16.60
C ASP A 690 3.90 -1.25 -15.39
N ILE A 691 3.05 -0.25 -15.64
CA ILE A 691 2.40 0.56 -14.61
C ILE A 691 0.93 0.17 -14.53
N HIS A 692 0.48 -0.16 -13.33
CA HIS A 692 -0.91 -0.49 -13.01
C HIS A 692 -1.40 0.41 -11.89
N LEU A 693 -2.12 1.47 -12.25
CA LEU A 693 -2.73 2.37 -11.30
C LEU A 693 -4.14 1.89 -10.95
N TYR A 694 -4.48 1.96 -9.66
CA TYR A 694 -5.80 1.59 -9.14
C TYR A 694 -6.33 2.66 -8.20
N PHE A 695 -7.48 3.22 -8.55
CA PHE A 695 -8.19 4.17 -7.72
C PHE A 695 -9.38 3.48 -7.03
N THR A 696 -9.39 3.52 -5.70
CA THR A 696 -10.34 2.80 -4.83
C THR A 696 -11.34 3.72 -4.10
N GLY A 697 -11.26 5.03 -4.32
CA GLY A 697 -12.11 6.05 -3.70
C GLY A 697 -13.56 5.93 -4.12
N ASN A 698 -14.44 6.18 -3.15
CA ASN A 698 -15.86 5.79 -3.13
C ASN A 698 -16.09 4.26 -3.18
N ASN A 699 -16.25 3.69 -1.98
CA ASN A 699 -16.84 2.38 -1.63
C ASN A 699 -16.44 1.18 -2.50
N GLU A 700 -15.62 0.31 -1.87
CA GLU A 700 -15.19 -1.08 -2.11
C GLU A 700 -15.30 -1.78 -3.47
N SER A 701 -15.96 -1.25 -4.51
CA SER A 701 -16.36 -2.07 -5.65
C SER A 701 -17.05 -1.32 -6.82
N LYS A 702 -16.54 -0.15 -7.20
CA LYS A 702 -16.98 0.54 -8.43
C LYS A 702 -16.49 -0.12 -9.73
N SER A 703 -16.56 -1.44 -9.82
CA SER A 703 -16.45 -2.19 -11.08
C SER A 703 -17.63 -1.94 -12.03
N GLY A 704 -18.63 -1.14 -11.61
CA GLY A 704 -19.88 -0.88 -12.34
C GLY A 704 -20.07 0.53 -12.90
N ASN A 705 -19.09 1.46 -12.83
CA ASN A 705 -19.22 2.77 -13.48
C ASN A 705 -18.91 2.69 -14.98
N VAL A 706 -19.83 2.07 -15.71
CA VAL A 706 -19.77 1.85 -17.15
C VAL A 706 -19.50 3.14 -17.92
N PRO A 707 -20.17 4.27 -17.64
CA PRO A 707 -19.91 5.50 -18.39
C PRO A 707 -18.48 6.00 -18.18
N LEU A 708 -17.92 5.90 -16.97
CA LEU A 708 -16.54 6.29 -16.70
C LEU A 708 -15.52 5.37 -17.39
N ALA A 709 -15.77 4.05 -17.38
CA ALA A 709 -14.91 3.09 -18.06
C ALA A 709 -14.94 3.28 -19.59
N LEU A 710 -16.12 3.55 -20.15
CA LEU A 710 -16.28 3.89 -21.55
C LEU A 710 -15.55 5.19 -21.89
N ALA A 711 -15.77 6.25 -21.12
CA ALA A 711 -15.08 7.53 -21.29
C ALA A 711 -13.55 7.37 -21.23
N SER A 712 -13.04 6.65 -20.24
CA SER A 712 -11.60 6.37 -20.09
C SER A 712 -11.05 5.62 -21.31
N SER A 713 -11.76 4.60 -21.82
CA SER A 713 -11.28 3.85 -22.99
C SER A 713 -11.37 4.64 -24.28
N LEU A 714 -12.43 5.43 -24.49
CA LEU A 714 -12.59 6.28 -25.66
C LEU A 714 -11.55 7.39 -25.67
N TYR A 715 -11.39 8.08 -24.54
CA TYR A 715 -10.36 9.11 -24.39
C TYR A 715 -8.98 8.55 -24.68
N HIS A 716 -8.61 7.42 -24.06
CA HIS A 716 -7.31 6.79 -24.28
C HIS A 716 -7.08 6.35 -25.73
N LYS A 717 -8.13 5.95 -26.45
CA LYS A 717 -8.01 5.61 -27.88
C LYS A 717 -7.80 6.85 -28.75
N GLY A 718 -8.39 7.98 -28.38
CA GLY A 718 -8.26 9.26 -29.10
C GLY A 718 -6.95 10.00 -28.80
N SER A 719 -6.61 10.15 -27.52
CA SER A 719 -5.42 10.89 -27.07
C SER A 719 -4.17 10.03 -26.91
N GLY A 720 -4.31 8.72 -26.67
CA GLY A 720 -3.21 7.85 -26.24
C GLY A 720 -2.89 7.93 -24.74
N GLU A 721 -3.66 8.71 -23.97
CA GLU A 721 -3.40 9.05 -22.57
C GLU A 721 -4.59 8.70 -21.67
N ASP A 722 -4.32 8.56 -20.38
CA ASP A 722 -5.30 8.28 -19.33
C ASP A 722 -6.04 9.57 -18.93
N ILE A 723 -7.36 9.47 -18.81
CA ILE A 723 -8.26 10.60 -18.48
C ILE A 723 -7.97 11.22 -17.10
N PHE A 724 -7.37 10.47 -16.16
CA PHE A 724 -7.15 10.93 -14.79
C PHE A 724 -5.72 11.41 -14.55
N THR A 725 -4.76 10.76 -15.19
CA THR A 725 -3.34 10.91 -14.89
C THR A 725 -2.51 11.43 -16.06
N HIS A 726 -3.08 11.50 -17.27
CA HIS A 726 -2.39 11.80 -18.52
C HIS A 726 -1.25 10.84 -18.89
N LEU A 727 -1.08 9.76 -18.13
CA LEU A 727 -0.13 8.70 -18.44
C LEU A 727 -0.64 7.86 -19.62
N LYS A 728 0.26 7.20 -20.34
CA LYS A 728 -0.14 6.19 -21.33
C LYS A 728 -0.71 4.95 -20.65
N SER A 729 -0.26 4.65 -19.44
CA SER A 729 -0.85 3.57 -18.64
C SER A 729 -2.23 3.96 -18.09
N LYS A 730 -3.23 3.12 -18.38
CA LYS A 730 -4.61 3.33 -17.93
C LYS A 730 -4.76 3.19 -16.41
N THR A 731 -5.51 4.09 -15.80
CA THR A 731 -5.93 3.98 -14.41
C THR A 731 -7.18 3.10 -14.29
N ASN A 732 -7.12 2.08 -13.45
CA ASN A 732 -8.21 1.13 -13.26
C ASN A 732 -9.09 1.56 -12.07
N PRO A 733 -10.41 1.76 -12.27
CA PRO A 733 -11.32 2.00 -11.16
C PRO A 733 -11.55 0.71 -10.35
N GLY A 734 -11.55 0.84 -9.03
CA GLY A 734 -11.80 -0.25 -8.09
C GLY A 734 -10.53 -0.94 -7.60
N ARG A 735 -10.73 -2.06 -6.88
CA ARG A 735 -9.63 -2.83 -6.28
C ARG A 735 -8.95 -3.72 -7.33
N PRO A 736 -7.63 -3.94 -7.24
CA PRO A 736 -6.95 -4.88 -8.11
C PRO A 736 -7.55 -6.28 -7.99
N LYS A 737 -7.91 -6.88 -9.13
CA LYS A 737 -8.27 -8.29 -9.22
C LYS A 737 -7.00 -9.13 -9.13
N TRP A 738 -6.45 -9.24 -7.92
CA TRP A 738 -5.14 -9.87 -7.66
C TRP A 738 -4.95 -11.23 -8.33
N ASN A 739 -6.00 -12.05 -8.38
CA ASN A 739 -5.93 -13.37 -9.00
C ASN A 739 -5.69 -13.30 -10.51
N GLU A 740 -6.40 -12.42 -11.22
CA GLU A 740 -6.27 -12.23 -12.66
C GLU A 740 -4.93 -11.58 -12.99
N LEU A 741 -4.56 -10.53 -12.25
CA LEU A 741 -3.29 -9.82 -12.45
C LEU A 741 -2.08 -10.74 -12.23
N PHE A 742 -2.05 -11.50 -11.13
CA PHE A 742 -0.92 -12.39 -10.85
C PHE A 742 -0.88 -13.57 -11.81
N LYS A 743 -2.05 -14.02 -12.30
CA LYS A 743 -2.12 -15.05 -13.35
C LYS A 743 -1.49 -14.53 -14.64
N GLN A 744 -1.90 -13.35 -15.09
CA GLN A 744 -1.36 -12.70 -16.30
C GLN A 744 0.16 -12.50 -16.21
N ILE A 745 0.66 -12.02 -15.07
CA ILE A 745 2.10 -11.85 -14.86
C ILE A 745 2.84 -13.20 -14.89
N ASN A 746 2.30 -14.25 -14.26
CA ASN A 746 2.92 -15.58 -14.28
C ASN A 746 2.92 -16.19 -15.68
N GLU A 747 1.81 -16.09 -16.42
CA GLU A 747 1.68 -16.60 -17.79
C GLU A 747 2.63 -15.85 -18.75
N SER A 748 2.73 -14.53 -18.62
CA SER A 748 3.69 -13.72 -19.37
C SER A 748 5.14 -14.15 -19.11
N ASN A 749 5.50 -14.38 -17.84
CA ASN A 749 6.84 -14.86 -17.48
C ASN A 749 7.11 -16.30 -17.98
N GLU A 750 6.09 -17.16 -18.03
CA GLU A 750 6.20 -18.52 -18.58
C GLU A 750 6.36 -18.51 -20.10
N ASN A 751 5.58 -17.71 -20.82
CA ASN A 751 5.68 -17.57 -22.26
C ASN A 751 7.06 -17.02 -22.67
N LEU A 752 7.58 -16.03 -21.93
CA LEU A 752 8.92 -15.49 -22.17
C LEU A 752 10.03 -16.52 -22.00
N ALA A 753 9.85 -17.49 -21.10
CA ALA A 753 10.81 -18.58 -20.91
C ALA A 753 10.70 -19.65 -22.02
N GLN A 754 9.55 -19.78 -22.67
CA GLN A 754 9.33 -20.70 -23.79
C GLN A 754 9.85 -20.13 -25.12
N GLU A 755 9.75 -18.81 -25.32
CA GLU A 755 10.22 -18.14 -26.55
C GLU A 755 11.74 -18.17 -26.72
N ASN A 756 12.50 -18.40 -25.65
CA ASN A 756 13.96 -18.39 -25.69
C ASN A 756 14.54 -19.42 -24.73
N GLU A 757 14.98 -20.58 -25.25
CA GLU A 757 15.55 -21.69 -24.45
C GLU A 757 16.75 -21.26 -23.57
N ASN A 758 17.43 -20.18 -23.94
CA ASN A 758 18.55 -19.61 -23.18
C ASN A 758 18.11 -18.69 -22.03
N ASN A 759 16.82 -18.42 -21.84
CA ASN A 759 16.30 -17.53 -20.80
C ASN A 759 15.35 -18.29 -19.84
N PRO A 760 15.86 -18.83 -18.72
CA PRO A 760 15.04 -19.61 -17.79
C PRO A 760 13.93 -18.76 -17.16
N LYS A 761 12.87 -19.43 -16.70
CA LYS A 761 11.76 -18.82 -15.96
C LYS A 761 12.30 -17.95 -14.83
N ARG A 762 11.93 -16.67 -14.83
CA ARG A 762 12.47 -15.68 -13.88
C ARG A 762 11.86 -15.85 -12.50
N ASP A 763 12.68 -15.66 -11.48
CA ASP A 763 12.24 -15.63 -10.09
C ASP A 763 11.46 -14.33 -9.78
N ILE A 764 10.14 -14.45 -9.58
CA ILE A 764 9.27 -13.31 -9.27
C ILE A 764 9.32 -12.95 -7.78
N ASN A 765 9.68 -11.71 -7.50
CA ASN A 765 9.76 -11.14 -6.15
C ASN A 765 8.76 -9.99 -5.99
N VAL A 766 7.85 -10.13 -5.03
CA VAL A 766 6.82 -9.13 -4.71
C VAL A 766 7.27 -8.31 -3.52
N PHE A 767 7.48 -7.02 -3.73
CA PHE A 767 7.74 -6.05 -2.67
C PHE A 767 6.44 -5.30 -2.37
N PHE A 768 6.04 -5.30 -1.11
CA PHE A 768 4.78 -4.72 -0.67
C PHE A 768 4.98 -3.66 0.41
N CYS A 769 4.42 -2.48 0.19
CA CYS A 769 4.36 -1.40 1.16
C CYS A 769 2.94 -0.80 1.19
N GLY A 770 2.23 -0.93 2.32
CA GLY A 770 0.84 -0.48 2.43
C GLY A 770 0.08 -1.13 3.59
N SER A 771 -1.26 -1.08 3.53
CA SER A 771 -2.12 -1.49 4.66
C SER A 771 -1.94 -2.97 5.07
N PRO A 772 -2.02 -3.31 6.38
CA PRO A 772 -1.91 -4.70 6.82
C PRO A 772 -2.99 -5.63 6.26
N VAL A 773 -4.16 -5.09 5.92
CA VAL A 773 -5.27 -5.85 5.31
C VAL A 773 -4.89 -6.27 3.89
N MET A 774 -4.42 -5.31 3.08
CA MET A 774 -3.97 -5.59 1.71
C MET A 774 -2.76 -6.54 1.70
N ALA A 775 -1.83 -6.36 2.65
CA ALA A 775 -0.67 -7.25 2.81
C ALA A 775 -1.07 -8.72 2.98
N LYS A 776 -2.13 -9.00 3.76
CA LYS A 776 -2.63 -10.37 3.98
C LYS A 776 -3.18 -10.98 2.69
N THR A 777 -3.93 -10.20 1.93
CA THR A 777 -4.52 -10.62 0.64
C THR A 777 -3.42 -10.90 -0.39
N VAL A 778 -2.50 -9.95 -0.59
CA VAL A 778 -1.37 -10.09 -1.54
C VAL A 778 -0.51 -11.30 -1.16
N LYS A 779 -0.18 -11.47 0.13
CA LYS A 779 0.60 -12.62 0.61
C LYS A 779 -0.08 -13.97 0.33
N LEU A 780 -1.41 -14.02 0.33
CA LEU A 780 -2.16 -15.23 -0.01
C LEU A 780 -2.00 -15.57 -1.49
N TYR A 781 -2.09 -14.59 -2.38
CA TYR A 781 -1.88 -14.79 -3.82
C TYR A 781 -0.42 -15.08 -4.17
N CYS A 782 0.55 -14.47 -3.48
CA CYS A 782 1.96 -14.83 -3.63
C CYS A 782 2.19 -16.32 -3.31
N LYS A 783 1.55 -16.85 -2.26
CA LYS A 783 1.62 -18.28 -1.95
C LYS A 783 0.99 -19.16 -3.02
N LYS A 784 -0.12 -18.71 -3.64
CA LYS A 784 -0.82 -19.43 -4.70
C LYS A 784 0.07 -19.60 -5.95
N TYR A 785 0.77 -18.53 -6.34
CA TYR A 785 1.63 -18.52 -7.53
C TYR A 785 3.12 -18.72 -7.22
N THR A 786 3.46 -19.16 -5.99
CA THR A 786 4.84 -19.38 -5.54
C THR A 786 5.80 -18.18 -5.64
N PHE A 787 5.26 -16.96 -5.60
CA PHE A 787 6.07 -15.73 -5.59
C PHE A 787 6.70 -15.46 -4.22
N LYS A 788 7.92 -14.92 -4.21
CA LYS A 788 8.63 -14.52 -2.99
C LYS A 788 8.05 -13.19 -2.50
N PHE A 789 7.51 -13.16 -1.28
CA PHE A 789 6.84 -11.97 -0.73
C PHE A 789 7.70 -11.27 0.31
N HIS A 790 8.05 -10.02 0.03
CA HIS A 790 8.80 -9.12 0.91
C HIS A 790 7.87 -8.02 1.39
N LYS A 791 7.73 -7.89 2.71
CA LYS A 791 6.92 -6.82 3.30
C LYS A 791 7.82 -5.73 3.84
N GLU A 792 7.58 -4.52 3.36
CA GLU A 792 8.18 -3.33 3.91
C GLU A 792 7.31 -2.81 5.06
N LEU A 793 7.98 -2.39 6.13
CA LEU A 793 7.36 -1.84 7.34
C LEU A 793 7.92 -0.43 7.51
N PHE A 794 7.12 0.55 7.10
CA PHE A 794 7.37 1.97 7.33
C PHE A 794 6.22 2.53 8.17
#